data_AF-A0A0B7IRW9-F1
#
_entry.id   AF-A0A0B7IRW9-F1
#
_cell.length_a   1.000
_cell.length_b   1.000
_cell.length_c   1.000
_cell.angle_alpha   90.00
_cell.angle_beta   90.00
_cell.angle_gamma   90.00
#
_symmetry.space_group_name_H-M   'P 1'
#
loop_
_entity.id
_entity.type
_entity.pdbx_description
1 polymer ?
#
loop_
_entity_poly.entity_id
_entity_poly.type
_entity_poly.pdbx_seq_one_letter_code
_entity_poly.pdbx_strand_id
1 'polypeptide(L)'
;MKYKYLFSGVSILMSVVSHAQSMLPKMKIASQQNANPMELQELHTDIYVFGQTAITTMEMAFYNPNDRVMEGEFEFPLGAGQVVSRFALDIDGKLREGVVVDKKQGRVAFENIVRRGVDPGLLEKTEGNNFKARVYPIPAKGYRRILIAFEQELSHRNGKDFYFLPIKGDFTLKKFSLKAEIVSREVKTEDDSVELSFKKWRNSYISELTKTDYRLNKNITLIFPKIEKQQIFASTENQKTYFYGSILPEKEIINNKSFPKKIGLLWDISASSEERDFDKEYQLLDAYFKTIKNVDVELITFNIRANVPKKFSIKNGDWSALNSYLKKQTYDGATYVNPLEIKDSSDEYLVFTDGIFNFGEEKDLKLLTAIIQKPVYVINSKSVANTDKMQYISNQTGGNFINLSQQTVENSLEKLLKPTFRLIEAKVKSGKVSDLYPQVGSPITENYFSFAGQLQSDKAELEFSFGYGNKITESKIVTVQKNMDSSEKEFKQLERFWAGKKIAQMRSEAENQEKIDAVGKEFGIVTEGTSLIVLELLSDYVANRIVPPTELQKEYFEAIAGEDKYAKEEENRKKSQKKDKIEEVIAMSKAQSEWWNTSFPINVEKKDGKGEIPPPPLPASAIEEVVVISATHSDRREVAVEEIAIMEEAEVASEMKEMVVMTGAVSKKMTEKTNVNQTKNIGIQLNTWNPDTPYQKVLEYTDERKSYETYLKLKQEYGKTPAFYVDAADYFFKKGKSETATLILSNLAELNLEEAQILRVLGYKLLEYKNPKLAILIFQKVLKMREEEPQSFRDLGLALAQDKQYNKAVETLYKVVTEVWNSRFYGIELIAMNEINNIVNTQKNVKTSFIDKRLLKNEPVDVRVVLTWDTDSSDMDLWVTDPKKEKCYYSNDLTEYGGKISNDFTGGYGPEEFMIRKAIDGQYEIQVQYYGNYSQKQLFPVSLRLEFFTNYGSRNQKKQEVVIRLTNNKEVIDVGKFIYKK
;
A
#
# COMPACT_ATOMS: atom_id res chain seq x y z
N MET A 1 15.57 -5.51 -75.60
CA MET A 1 16.26 -5.32 -74.31
C MET A 1 15.86 -3.93 -73.81
N LYS A 2 14.93 -3.67 -72.86
CA LYS A 2 14.73 -4.13 -71.46
C LYS A 2 16.07 -4.09 -70.70
N TYR A 3 16.29 -3.24 -69.69
CA TYR A 3 15.51 -3.08 -68.46
C TYR A 3 15.45 -1.64 -67.89
N LYS A 4 14.27 -1.29 -67.35
CA LYS A 4 14.02 -0.21 -66.38
C LYS A 4 14.30 -0.75 -64.97
N TYR A 5 14.99 -0.01 -64.11
CA TYR A 5 15.03 -0.28 -62.67
C TYR A 5 13.98 0.60 -61.97
N LEU A 6 12.97 -0.07 -61.40
CA LEU A 6 12.05 0.49 -60.41
C LEU A 6 12.78 0.52 -59.06
N PHE A 7 12.92 1.70 -58.46
CA PHE A 7 13.16 1.83 -57.02
C PHE A 7 11.79 1.76 -56.32
N SER A 8 11.44 0.59 -55.77
CA SER A 8 10.32 0.45 -54.85
C SER A 8 10.75 0.98 -53.48
N GLY A 9 10.17 2.10 -53.06
CA GLY A 9 10.27 2.58 -51.68
C GLY A 9 9.54 1.60 -50.76
N VAL A 10 10.31 0.83 -49.98
CA VAL A 10 9.79 0.06 -48.85
C VAL A 10 9.60 1.05 -47.70
N SER A 11 8.38 1.55 -47.53
CA SER A 11 7.97 2.16 -46.27
C SER A 11 7.94 1.08 -45.21
N ILE A 12 9.02 0.96 -44.43
CA ILE A 12 9.04 0.17 -43.20
C ILE A 12 8.11 0.89 -42.21
N LEU A 13 6.86 0.44 -42.14
CA LEU A 13 6.03 0.63 -40.97
C LEU A 13 6.75 -0.07 -39.81
N MET A 14 7.54 0.67 -39.03
CA MET A 14 7.88 0.23 -37.68
C MET A 14 6.58 0.16 -36.90
N SER A 15 6.05 -1.05 -36.75
CA SER A 15 5.11 -1.37 -35.69
C SER A 15 5.83 -1.05 -34.38
N VAL A 16 5.41 0.02 -33.72
CA VAL A 16 5.76 0.28 -32.33
C VAL A 16 5.14 -0.85 -31.52
N VAL A 17 5.88 -1.94 -31.33
CA VAL A 17 5.56 -2.98 -30.37
C VAL A 17 5.86 -2.36 -29.01
N SER A 18 4.86 -1.73 -28.41
CA SER A 18 4.92 -1.42 -26.98
C SER A 18 5.19 -2.73 -26.25
N HIS A 19 6.31 -2.82 -25.54
CA HIS A 19 6.56 -3.89 -24.59
C HIS A 19 5.59 -3.70 -23.41
N ALA A 20 4.31 -4.00 -23.64
CA ALA A 20 3.32 -4.00 -22.59
C ALA A 20 3.67 -5.16 -21.66
N GLN A 21 3.94 -4.84 -20.39
CA GLN A 21 4.12 -5.84 -19.35
C GLN A 21 2.85 -6.70 -19.27
N SER A 22 3.04 -8.01 -19.14
CA SER A 22 1.93 -8.97 -19.04
C SER A 22 1.00 -8.58 -17.88
N MET A 23 -0.31 -8.55 -18.13
CA MET A 23 -1.35 -8.35 -17.12
C MET A 23 -1.65 -9.64 -16.34
N LEU A 24 -1.04 -10.78 -16.71
CA LEU A 24 -1.25 -12.00 -15.95
C LEU A 24 -0.68 -11.86 -14.53
N PRO A 25 -1.51 -12.06 -13.48
CA PRO A 25 -1.04 -11.98 -12.11
C PRO A 25 0.11 -12.95 -11.89
N LYS A 26 1.22 -12.44 -11.36
CA LYS A 26 2.30 -13.29 -10.84
C LYS A 26 2.01 -13.55 -9.37
N MET A 27 1.85 -14.80 -9.00
CA MET A 27 1.74 -15.16 -7.59
C MET A 27 3.15 -15.14 -6.97
N LYS A 28 3.40 -14.13 -6.15
CA LYS A 28 4.62 -14.07 -5.34
C LYS A 28 4.42 -14.96 -4.12
N ILE A 29 5.48 -15.63 -3.73
CA ILE A 29 5.55 -16.27 -2.43
C ILE A 29 5.84 -15.20 -1.42
N ALA A 30 5.00 -15.13 -0.39
CA ALA A 30 5.24 -14.34 0.79
C ALA A 30 6.65 -14.69 1.33
N SER A 31 7.57 -13.71 1.28
CA SER A 31 9.02 -13.88 1.28
C SER A 31 9.53 -14.90 2.32
N GLN A 32 9.89 -16.09 1.84
CA GLN A 32 10.54 -17.15 2.61
C GLN A 32 11.77 -17.61 1.85
N GLN A 33 12.91 -17.74 2.56
CA GLN A 33 14.12 -18.32 2.00
C GLN A 33 13.82 -19.75 1.51
N ASN A 34 14.38 -20.14 0.36
CA ASN A 34 14.28 -21.48 -0.25
C ASN A 34 12.86 -21.95 -0.65
N ALA A 35 12.03 -21.06 -1.21
CA ALA A 35 10.73 -21.44 -1.76
C ALA A 35 10.70 -21.35 -3.30
N ASN A 36 10.16 -22.38 -3.95
CA ASN A 36 9.97 -22.44 -5.40
C ASN A 36 8.73 -21.63 -5.81
N PRO A 37 8.80 -20.73 -6.80
CA PRO A 37 7.68 -19.91 -7.25
C PRO A 37 6.44 -20.72 -7.60
N MET A 38 5.27 -20.12 -7.37
CA MET A 38 3.98 -20.72 -7.70
C MET A 38 3.78 -20.74 -9.22
N GLU A 39 3.23 -21.83 -9.74
CA GLU A 39 3.13 -22.05 -11.18
C GLU A 39 1.68 -21.86 -11.67
N LEU A 40 1.46 -20.96 -12.62
CA LEU A 40 0.17 -20.89 -13.33
C LEU A 40 0.08 -22.04 -14.33
N GLN A 41 -0.85 -22.97 -14.12
CA GLN A 41 -0.98 -24.16 -14.97
C GLN A 41 -2.22 -24.13 -15.88
N GLU A 42 -3.31 -23.53 -15.44
CA GLU A 42 -4.52 -23.39 -16.25
C GLU A 42 -5.00 -21.93 -16.29
N LEU A 43 -5.46 -21.50 -17.46
CA LEU A 43 -6.08 -20.19 -17.66
C LEU A 43 -7.34 -20.33 -18.53
N HIS A 44 -8.48 -19.92 -17.99
CA HIS A 44 -9.72 -19.71 -18.72
C HIS A 44 -10.02 -18.21 -18.79
N THR A 45 -10.29 -17.69 -19.98
CA THR A 45 -10.56 -16.25 -20.20
C THR A 45 -11.88 -16.06 -20.92
N ASP A 46 -12.85 -15.40 -20.28
CA ASP A 46 -14.09 -14.94 -20.91
C ASP A 46 -14.03 -13.44 -21.18
N ILE A 47 -14.23 -13.04 -22.43
CA ILE A 47 -14.34 -11.63 -22.85
C ILE A 47 -15.77 -11.40 -23.31
N TYR A 48 -16.48 -10.51 -22.62
CA TYR A 48 -17.83 -10.10 -22.96
C TYR A 48 -17.86 -8.62 -23.30
N VAL A 49 -18.22 -8.27 -24.53
CA VAL A 49 -18.27 -6.88 -24.99
C VAL A 49 -19.71 -6.46 -25.21
N PHE A 50 -20.12 -5.41 -24.50
CA PHE A 50 -21.46 -4.84 -24.54
C PHE A 50 -21.38 -3.32 -24.69
N GLY A 51 -21.88 -2.80 -25.81
CA GLY A 51 -21.76 -1.37 -26.14
C GLY A 51 -20.30 -0.94 -26.31
N GLN A 52 -19.87 0.03 -25.49
CA GLN A 52 -18.49 0.52 -25.44
C GLN A 52 -17.70 -0.05 -24.25
N THR A 53 -18.24 -1.07 -23.57
CA THR A 53 -17.63 -1.68 -22.39
C THR A 53 -17.26 -3.13 -22.65
N ALA A 54 -16.10 -3.54 -22.18
CA ALA A 54 -15.63 -4.92 -22.17
C ALA A 54 -15.47 -5.42 -20.74
N ILE A 55 -15.91 -6.66 -20.50
CA ILE A 55 -15.74 -7.37 -19.24
C ILE A 55 -14.83 -8.55 -19.51
N THR A 56 -13.74 -8.63 -18.77
CA THR A 56 -12.78 -9.71 -18.87
C THR A 56 -12.84 -10.51 -17.59
N THR A 57 -13.16 -11.80 -17.68
CA THR A 57 -13.10 -12.74 -16.55
C THR A 57 -11.96 -13.72 -16.78
N MET A 58 -11.12 -13.90 -15.78
CA MET A 58 -9.96 -14.79 -15.82
C MET A 58 -10.04 -15.76 -14.66
N GLU A 59 -10.23 -17.04 -14.95
CA GLU A 59 -10.07 -18.15 -13.98
C GLU A 59 -8.68 -18.76 -14.16
N MET A 60 -7.94 -18.83 -13.06
CA MET A 60 -6.53 -19.22 -13.03
C MET A 60 -6.33 -20.34 -12.00
N ALA A 61 -5.65 -21.42 -12.39
CA ALA A 61 -5.24 -22.48 -11.48
C ALA A 61 -3.73 -22.40 -11.19
N PHE A 62 -3.39 -22.14 -9.94
CA PHE A 62 -2.00 -22.06 -9.48
C PHE A 62 -1.61 -23.32 -8.72
N TYR A 63 -0.44 -23.86 -9.05
CA TYR A 63 0.17 -25.00 -8.38
C TYR A 63 1.24 -24.55 -7.39
N ASN A 64 1.24 -25.16 -6.20
CA ASN A 64 2.29 -25.00 -5.22
C ASN A 64 3.32 -26.13 -5.34
N PRO A 65 4.53 -25.87 -5.90
CA PRO A 65 5.57 -26.88 -6.01
C PRO A 65 6.31 -27.14 -4.68
N ASN A 66 6.00 -26.41 -3.61
CA ASN A 66 6.63 -26.59 -2.31
C ASN A 66 5.98 -27.75 -1.53
N ASP A 67 6.72 -28.28 -0.56
CA ASP A 67 6.32 -29.36 0.35
C ASP A 67 5.56 -28.89 1.60
N ARG A 68 5.25 -27.58 1.65
CA ARG A 68 4.50 -26.94 2.74
C ARG A 68 3.36 -26.09 2.20
N VAL A 69 2.40 -25.80 3.08
CA VAL A 69 1.31 -24.85 2.82
C VAL A 69 1.88 -23.44 2.68
N MET A 70 1.38 -22.67 1.72
CA MET A 70 1.86 -21.32 1.44
C MET A 70 0.72 -20.31 1.36
N GLU A 71 1.00 -19.07 1.73
CA GLU A 71 0.18 -17.90 1.34
C GLU A 71 0.60 -17.41 -0.05
N GLY A 72 -0.37 -17.24 -0.95
CA GLY A 72 -0.17 -16.62 -2.25
C GLY A 72 -0.56 -15.16 -2.25
N GLU A 73 0.34 -14.29 -2.72
CA GLU A 73 0.07 -12.87 -2.93
C GLU A 73 0.09 -12.55 -4.42
N PHE A 74 -0.95 -11.87 -4.90
CA PHE A 74 -1.10 -11.40 -6.27
C PHE A 74 -1.02 -9.90 -6.28
N GLU A 75 -0.15 -9.35 -7.12
CA GLU A 75 -0.17 -7.94 -7.47
C GLU A 75 -0.32 -7.84 -8.98
N PHE A 76 -1.34 -7.09 -9.42
CA PHE A 76 -1.55 -6.85 -10.83
C PHE A 76 -2.02 -5.40 -11.04
N PRO A 77 -1.30 -4.64 -11.87
CA PRO A 77 -1.77 -3.32 -12.26
C PRO A 77 -2.85 -3.48 -13.33
N LEU A 78 -3.99 -2.83 -13.09
CA LEU A 78 -5.01 -2.67 -14.10
C LEU A 78 -4.75 -1.37 -14.87
N GLY A 79 -4.98 -1.34 -16.18
CA GLY A 79 -4.86 -0.14 -17.00
C GLY A 79 -5.79 1.00 -16.53
N ALA A 80 -5.50 2.23 -16.96
CA ALA A 80 -6.38 3.36 -16.69
C ALA A 80 -7.81 3.07 -17.19
N GLY A 81 -8.81 3.27 -16.33
CA GLY A 81 -10.22 2.98 -16.63
C GLY A 81 -10.66 1.53 -16.45
N GLN A 82 -9.76 0.62 -16.07
CA GLN A 82 -10.12 -0.75 -15.66
C GLN A 82 -10.52 -0.80 -14.18
N VAL A 83 -11.57 -1.53 -13.84
CA VAL A 83 -12.07 -1.70 -12.47
C VAL A 83 -12.37 -3.15 -12.18
N VAL A 84 -11.86 -3.69 -11.05
CA VAL A 84 -12.20 -5.04 -10.60
C VAL A 84 -13.69 -5.12 -10.26
N SER A 85 -14.36 -6.09 -10.86
CA SER A 85 -15.79 -6.33 -10.70
C SER A 85 -16.14 -7.60 -9.93
N ARG A 86 -15.30 -8.64 -10.01
CA ARG A 86 -15.50 -9.92 -9.32
C ARG A 86 -14.16 -10.49 -8.83
N PHE A 87 -14.24 -11.22 -7.74
CA PHE A 87 -13.15 -12.01 -7.18
C PHE A 87 -13.77 -13.26 -6.57
N ALA A 88 -13.34 -14.45 -6.96
CA ALA A 88 -13.87 -15.70 -6.42
C ALA A 88 -12.75 -16.71 -6.15
N LEU A 89 -12.95 -17.55 -5.15
CA LEU A 89 -12.06 -18.67 -4.85
C LEU A 89 -12.81 -19.99 -4.96
N ASP A 90 -12.10 -21.03 -5.36
CA ASP A 90 -12.63 -22.40 -5.30
C ASP A 90 -12.67 -22.91 -3.86
N ILE A 91 -13.86 -23.29 -3.42
CA ILE A 91 -14.18 -23.85 -2.11
C ILE A 91 -15.04 -25.09 -2.36
N ASP A 92 -14.55 -26.26 -1.95
CA ASP A 92 -15.20 -27.57 -2.16
C ASP A 92 -15.56 -27.87 -3.63
N GLY A 93 -14.71 -27.43 -4.58
CA GLY A 93 -14.90 -27.64 -6.01
C GLY A 93 -15.91 -26.68 -6.66
N LYS A 94 -16.34 -25.63 -5.96
CA LYS A 94 -17.21 -24.56 -6.47
C LYS A 94 -16.58 -23.20 -6.25
N LEU A 95 -16.61 -22.35 -7.29
CA LEU A 95 -16.21 -20.95 -7.16
C LEU A 95 -17.21 -20.20 -6.28
N ARG A 96 -16.74 -19.68 -5.15
CA ARG A 96 -17.49 -18.79 -4.26
C ARG A 96 -17.09 -17.35 -4.51
N GLU A 97 -18.09 -16.53 -4.83
CA GLU A 97 -17.91 -15.10 -5.08
C GLU A 97 -17.51 -14.35 -3.80
N GLY A 98 -16.69 -13.33 -3.97
CA GLY A 98 -16.32 -12.40 -2.94
C GLY A 98 -17.39 -11.32 -2.76
N VAL A 99 -17.57 -10.88 -1.53
CA VAL A 99 -18.49 -9.80 -1.19
C VAL A 99 -17.71 -8.53 -0.87
N VAL A 100 -18.26 -7.38 -1.27
CA VAL A 100 -17.61 -6.09 -1.02
C VAL A 100 -17.88 -5.66 0.42
N VAL A 101 -16.81 -5.40 1.16
CA VAL A 101 -16.83 -4.98 2.56
C VAL A 101 -15.94 -3.76 2.77
N ASP A 102 -16.08 -3.09 3.92
CA ASP A 102 -15.13 -2.07 4.34
C ASP A 102 -13.72 -2.67 4.44
N LYS A 103 -12.71 -1.93 3.97
CA LYS A 103 -11.34 -2.45 3.85
C LYS A 103 -10.76 -2.95 5.17
N LYS A 104 -11.08 -2.25 6.26
CA LYS A 104 -10.77 -2.71 7.62
C LYS A 104 -11.48 -4.01 7.98
N GLN A 105 -12.79 -4.09 7.78
CA GLN A 105 -13.58 -5.26 8.16
C GLN A 105 -13.10 -6.51 7.43
N GLY A 106 -12.84 -6.39 6.11
CA GLY A 106 -12.32 -7.49 5.31
C GLY A 106 -10.96 -7.99 5.78
N ARG A 107 -10.06 -7.06 6.12
CA ARG A 107 -8.73 -7.37 6.64
C ARG A 107 -8.75 -8.05 8.01
N VAL A 108 -9.52 -7.52 8.96
CA VAL A 108 -9.69 -8.11 10.29
C VAL A 108 -10.27 -9.52 10.18
N ALA A 109 -11.31 -9.70 9.36
CA ALA A 109 -11.88 -11.01 9.11
C ALA A 109 -10.84 -11.97 8.51
N PHE A 110 -10.14 -11.55 7.45
CA PHE A 110 -9.09 -12.35 6.81
C PHE A 110 -8.01 -12.79 7.81
N GLU A 111 -7.42 -11.87 8.57
CA GLU A 111 -6.32 -12.17 9.49
C GLU A 111 -6.76 -13.10 10.64
N ASN A 112 -7.96 -12.90 11.19
CA ASN A 112 -8.51 -13.79 12.22
C ASN A 112 -8.78 -15.21 11.68
N ILE A 113 -9.19 -15.34 10.41
CA ILE A 113 -9.47 -16.64 9.78
C ILE A 113 -8.17 -17.37 9.43
N VAL A 114 -7.17 -16.66 8.89
CA VAL A 114 -5.83 -17.22 8.62
C VAL A 114 -5.20 -17.77 9.90
N ARG A 115 -5.35 -17.07 11.04
CA ARG A 115 -4.86 -17.54 12.35
C ARG A 115 -5.48 -18.87 12.80
N ARG A 116 -6.67 -19.22 12.31
CA ARG A 116 -7.32 -20.52 12.57
C ARG A 116 -6.97 -21.58 11.53
N GLY A 117 -6.18 -21.24 10.50
CA GLY A 117 -5.78 -22.17 9.44
C GLY A 117 -6.85 -22.46 8.39
N VAL A 118 -7.90 -21.63 8.31
CA VAL A 118 -9.04 -21.77 7.37
C VAL A 118 -8.74 -21.02 6.06
N ASP A 119 -9.57 -21.19 5.03
CA ASP A 119 -9.38 -20.67 3.67
C ASP A 119 -10.07 -19.32 3.36
N PRO A 120 -9.42 -18.15 3.58
CA PRO A 120 -9.96 -16.88 3.12
C PRO A 120 -9.28 -16.37 1.84
N GLY A 121 -10.03 -15.55 1.12
CA GLY A 121 -9.53 -14.68 0.04
C GLY A 121 -9.78 -13.22 0.35
N LEU A 122 -8.81 -12.36 0.09
CA LEU A 122 -8.95 -10.92 0.23
C LEU A 122 -8.38 -10.22 -1.00
N LEU A 123 -9.16 -9.38 -1.67
CA LEU A 123 -8.69 -8.51 -2.74
C LEU A 123 -8.93 -7.04 -2.36
N GLU A 124 -7.89 -6.23 -2.52
CA GLU A 124 -7.86 -4.82 -2.17
C GLU A 124 -7.30 -3.98 -3.33
N LYS A 125 -7.84 -2.78 -3.51
CA LYS A 125 -7.17 -1.74 -4.31
C LYS A 125 -6.08 -1.09 -3.45
N THR A 126 -4.86 -1.04 -3.96
CA THR A 126 -3.74 -0.27 -3.38
C THR A 126 -3.62 1.09 -4.07
N GLU A 127 -2.61 1.92 -3.74
CA GLU A 127 -2.45 3.23 -4.38
C GLU A 127 -2.39 3.13 -5.92
N GLY A 128 -3.07 4.08 -6.57
CA GLY A 128 -3.18 4.12 -8.02
C GLY A 128 -4.13 3.06 -8.58
N ASN A 129 -3.77 2.48 -9.71
CA ASN A 129 -4.53 1.44 -10.41
C ASN A 129 -4.00 0.02 -10.13
N ASN A 130 -3.36 -0.19 -8.97
CA ASN A 130 -2.79 -1.47 -8.58
C ASN A 130 -3.70 -2.23 -7.61
N PHE A 131 -3.92 -3.52 -7.87
CA PHE A 131 -4.74 -4.40 -7.03
C PHE A 131 -3.88 -5.50 -6.42
N LYS A 132 -4.20 -5.82 -5.17
CA LYS A 132 -3.53 -6.84 -4.38
C LYS A 132 -4.54 -7.88 -3.94
N ALA A 133 -4.31 -9.14 -4.25
CA ALA A 133 -5.09 -10.24 -3.69
C ALA A 133 -4.20 -11.13 -2.81
N ARG A 134 -4.78 -11.66 -1.73
CA ARG A 134 -4.16 -12.59 -0.81
C ARG A 134 -5.05 -13.82 -0.70
N VAL A 135 -4.43 -14.98 -0.85
CA VAL A 135 -5.14 -16.26 -0.78
C VAL A 135 -4.35 -17.21 0.09
N TYR A 136 -5.02 -17.71 1.11
CA TYR A 136 -4.50 -18.71 2.02
C TYR A 136 -5.59 -19.75 2.30
N PRO A 137 -5.23 -21.01 2.58
CA PRO A 137 -3.97 -21.68 2.29
C PRO A 137 -3.89 -22.09 0.81
N ILE A 138 -2.66 -22.23 0.30
CA ILE A 138 -2.38 -22.99 -0.92
C ILE A 138 -1.72 -24.30 -0.51
N PRO A 139 -2.40 -25.46 -0.66
CA PRO A 139 -1.90 -26.73 -0.13
C PRO A 139 -0.53 -27.13 -0.68
N ALA A 140 0.27 -27.82 0.13
CA ALA A 140 1.55 -28.41 -0.30
C ALA A 140 1.33 -29.36 -1.48
N LYS A 141 2.11 -29.22 -2.56
CA LYS A 141 1.94 -30.01 -3.79
C LYS A 141 0.50 -30.01 -4.32
N GLY A 142 -0.26 -28.95 -4.05
CA GLY A 142 -1.67 -28.81 -4.40
C GLY A 142 -1.95 -27.59 -5.27
N TYR A 143 -3.24 -27.35 -5.51
CA TYR A 143 -3.72 -26.30 -6.39
C TYR A 143 -4.69 -25.36 -5.69
N ARG A 144 -4.75 -24.11 -6.17
CA ARG A 144 -5.82 -23.17 -5.85
C ARG A 144 -6.33 -22.51 -7.12
N ARG A 145 -7.66 -22.47 -7.28
CA ARG A 145 -8.32 -21.76 -8.39
C ARG A 145 -8.86 -20.43 -7.93
N ILE A 146 -8.66 -19.44 -8.78
CA ILE A 146 -8.95 -18.04 -8.48
C ILE A 146 -9.57 -17.42 -9.72
N LEU A 147 -10.67 -16.71 -9.53
CA LEU A 147 -11.32 -15.93 -10.57
C LEU A 147 -11.17 -14.44 -10.26
N ILE A 148 -10.80 -13.67 -11.28
CA ILE A 148 -10.81 -12.21 -11.25
C ILE A 148 -11.58 -11.74 -12.48
N ALA A 149 -12.53 -10.82 -12.29
CA ALA A 149 -13.13 -10.10 -13.40
C ALA A 149 -12.87 -8.61 -13.28
N PHE A 150 -12.65 -7.95 -14.41
CA PHE A 150 -12.54 -6.50 -14.49
C PHE A 150 -13.29 -5.94 -15.70
N GLU A 151 -13.76 -4.72 -15.57
CA GLU A 151 -14.51 -3.97 -16.57
C GLU A 151 -13.66 -2.83 -17.11
N GLN A 152 -13.76 -2.53 -18.40
CA GLN A 152 -13.11 -1.38 -19.04
C GLN A 152 -13.96 -0.81 -20.16
N GLU A 153 -13.86 0.50 -20.40
CA GLU A 153 -14.30 1.05 -21.67
C GLU A 153 -13.29 0.73 -22.79
N LEU A 154 -13.78 0.57 -24.02
CA LEU A 154 -12.94 0.32 -25.19
C LEU A 154 -12.12 1.58 -25.54
N SER A 155 -10.82 1.39 -25.75
CA SER A 155 -9.92 2.46 -26.19
C SER A 155 -10.10 2.75 -27.66
N HIS A 156 -9.55 3.88 -28.13
CA HIS A 156 -9.64 4.28 -29.53
C HIS A 156 -8.27 4.36 -30.20
N ARG A 157 -8.14 3.75 -31.39
CA ARG A 157 -6.90 3.77 -32.20
C ARG A 157 -7.25 3.91 -33.68
N ASN A 158 -6.68 4.93 -34.33
CA ASN A 158 -6.82 5.15 -35.78
C ASN A 158 -8.28 5.14 -36.30
N GLY A 159 -9.21 5.80 -35.60
CA GLY A 159 -10.61 5.88 -36.03
C GLY A 159 -11.46 4.64 -35.70
N LYS A 160 -10.92 3.66 -34.97
CA LYS A 160 -11.59 2.41 -34.59
C LYS A 160 -11.54 2.21 -33.08
N ASP A 161 -12.53 1.47 -32.56
CA ASP A 161 -12.49 1.04 -31.17
C ASP A 161 -11.67 -0.23 -31.03
N PHE A 162 -11.03 -0.37 -29.88
CA PHE A 162 -9.93 -1.28 -29.67
C PHE A 162 -9.96 -1.83 -28.24
N TYR A 163 -9.88 -3.15 -28.15
CA TYR A 163 -9.64 -3.88 -26.90
C TYR A 163 -8.30 -4.59 -26.99
N PHE A 164 -7.52 -4.49 -25.92
CA PHE A 164 -6.23 -5.15 -25.79
C PHE A 164 -6.06 -5.74 -24.40
N LEU A 165 -5.71 -7.02 -24.38
CA LEU A 165 -5.42 -7.77 -23.17
C LEU A 165 -4.01 -8.38 -23.29
N PRO A 166 -3.00 -7.79 -22.62
CA PRO A 166 -1.62 -8.23 -22.69
C PRO A 166 -1.39 -9.48 -21.83
N ILE A 167 -1.79 -10.65 -22.32
CA ILE A 167 -1.61 -11.93 -21.61
C ILE A 167 -0.38 -12.73 -22.07
N LYS A 168 0.37 -12.23 -23.04
CA LYS A 168 1.63 -12.86 -23.47
C LYS A 168 2.55 -13.06 -22.26
N GLY A 169 3.13 -14.25 -22.15
CA GLY A 169 4.04 -14.63 -21.08
C GLY A 169 5.05 -15.67 -21.54
N ASP A 170 6.12 -15.83 -20.75
CA ASP A 170 7.17 -16.81 -21.02
C ASP A 170 6.99 -18.08 -20.19
N PHE A 171 5.84 -18.75 -20.38
CA PHE A 171 5.50 -20.02 -19.73
C PHE A 171 4.54 -20.83 -20.60
N THR A 172 4.40 -22.11 -20.25
CA THR A 172 3.50 -23.06 -20.92
C THR A 172 2.36 -23.41 -19.98
N LEU A 173 1.13 -23.28 -20.46
CA LEU A 173 -0.07 -23.67 -19.74
C LEU A 173 -0.44 -25.11 -20.09
N LYS A 174 -0.74 -25.94 -19.10
CA LYS A 174 -1.32 -27.28 -19.32
C LYS A 174 -2.65 -27.17 -20.06
N LYS A 175 -3.45 -26.17 -19.71
CA LYS A 175 -4.73 -25.88 -20.37
C LYS A 175 -4.94 -24.38 -20.52
N PHE A 176 -5.21 -23.95 -21.74
CA PHE A 176 -5.63 -22.59 -22.07
C PHE A 176 -6.97 -22.63 -22.76
N SER A 177 -7.92 -21.82 -22.31
CA SER A 177 -9.22 -21.69 -22.98
C SER A 177 -9.68 -20.24 -22.98
N LEU A 178 -10.33 -19.84 -24.06
CA LEU A 178 -10.79 -18.50 -24.28
C LEU A 178 -12.16 -18.51 -24.94
N LYS A 179 -13.08 -17.70 -24.42
CA LYS A 179 -14.36 -17.40 -25.03
C LYS A 179 -14.53 -15.90 -25.18
N ALA A 180 -14.89 -15.44 -26.37
CA ALA A 180 -15.15 -14.04 -26.65
C ALA A 180 -16.56 -13.90 -27.22
N GLU A 181 -17.43 -13.15 -26.54
CA GLU A 181 -18.78 -12.81 -26.97
C GLU A 181 -18.92 -11.30 -27.14
N ILE A 182 -19.26 -10.86 -28.36
CA ILE A 182 -19.40 -9.46 -28.74
C ILE A 182 -20.85 -9.20 -29.14
N VAL A 183 -21.54 -8.37 -28.37
CA VAL A 183 -22.97 -8.10 -28.56
C VAL A 183 -23.16 -6.93 -29.53
N SER A 184 -24.01 -7.13 -30.53
CA SER A 184 -24.47 -6.10 -31.50
C SER A 184 -23.37 -5.33 -32.23
N ARG A 185 -22.14 -5.86 -32.31
CA ARG A 185 -21.00 -5.21 -32.95
C ARG A 185 -20.18 -6.19 -33.76
N GLU A 186 -19.76 -5.79 -34.94
CA GLU A 186 -18.77 -6.53 -35.71
C GLU A 186 -17.40 -6.45 -35.03
N VAL A 187 -16.60 -7.51 -35.17
CA VAL A 187 -15.28 -7.62 -34.54
C VAL A 187 -14.30 -8.31 -35.49
N LYS A 188 -13.04 -7.86 -35.44
CA LYS A 188 -11.89 -8.48 -36.11
C LYS A 188 -10.72 -8.62 -35.12
N THR A 189 -9.79 -9.51 -35.40
CA THR A 189 -8.52 -9.63 -34.65
C THR A 189 -7.35 -9.11 -35.49
N GLU A 190 -6.26 -8.71 -34.83
CA GLU A 190 -4.96 -8.46 -35.47
C GLU A 190 -4.17 -9.77 -35.66
N ASP A 191 -3.21 -9.80 -36.58
CA ASP A 191 -2.41 -11.00 -36.91
C ASP A 191 -1.53 -11.46 -35.72
N ASP A 192 -1.07 -10.52 -34.89
CA ASP A 192 -0.27 -10.79 -33.67
C ASP A 192 -1.15 -11.11 -32.43
N SER A 193 -2.45 -11.32 -32.63
CA SER A 193 -3.39 -11.79 -31.60
C SER A 193 -3.46 -13.32 -31.56
N VAL A 194 -3.89 -13.86 -30.41
CA VAL A 194 -4.42 -15.23 -30.32
C VAL A 194 -5.45 -15.43 -31.44
N GLU A 195 -5.38 -16.57 -32.13
CA GLU A 195 -6.22 -16.90 -33.28
C GLU A 195 -7.69 -17.11 -32.85
N LEU A 196 -8.55 -16.12 -33.13
CA LEU A 196 -9.98 -16.18 -32.84
C LEU A 196 -10.77 -16.19 -34.15
N SER A 197 -11.72 -17.13 -34.25
CA SER A 197 -12.66 -17.21 -35.36
C SER A 197 -14.07 -16.91 -34.86
N PHE A 198 -14.59 -15.73 -35.21
CA PHE A 198 -15.92 -15.30 -34.79
C PHE A 198 -17.03 -15.86 -35.68
N LYS A 199 -18.03 -16.47 -35.05
CA LYS A 199 -19.27 -16.93 -35.69
C LYS A 199 -20.45 -16.08 -35.18
N LYS A 200 -21.33 -15.65 -36.07
CA LYS A 200 -22.53 -14.91 -35.69
C LYS A 200 -23.57 -15.87 -35.07
N TRP A 201 -24.08 -15.52 -33.91
CA TRP A 201 -25.14 -16.24 -33.20
C TRP A 201 -26.13 -15.25 -32.60
N ARG A 202 -27.40 -15.30 -33.06
CA ARG A 202 -28.43 -14.30 -32.72
C ARG A 202 -27.92 -12.87 -32.98
N ASN A 203 -27.82 -12.06 -31.93
CA ASN A 203 -27.34 -10.68 -31.97
C ASN A 203 -25.89 -10.54 -31.47
N SER A 204 -25.14 -11.65 -31.35
CA SER A 204 -23.75 -11.67 -30.88
C SER A 204 -22.80 -12.31 -31.90
N TYR A 205 -21.52 -11.98 -31.81
CA TYR A 205 -20.43 -12.71 -32.45
C TYR A 205 -19.65 -13.46 -31.38
N ILE A 206 -19.51 -14.77 -31.53
CA ILE A 206 -18.90 -15.66 -30.54
C ILE A 206 -17.68 -16.35 -31.13
N SER A 207 -16.58 -16.40 -30.37
CA SER A 207 -15.41 -17.23 -30.66
C SER A 207 -15.02 -18.02 -29.42
N GLU A 208 -14.63 -19.28 -29.62
CA GLU A 208 -14.16 -20.17 -28.57
C GLU A 208 -12.87 -20.87 -29.02
N LEU A 209 -11.91 -20.97 -28.10
CA LEU A 209 -10.60 -21.57 -28.31
C LEU A 209 -10.25 -22.42 -27.10
N THR A 210 -9.69 -23.61 -27.33
CA THR A 210 -9.07 -24.42 -26.29
C THR A 210 -7.77 -25.01 -26.82
N LYS A 211 -6.71 -24.94 -26.02
CA LYS A 211 -5.39 -25.49 -26.30
C LYS A 211 -4.86 -26.21 -25.06
N THR A 212 -4.06 -27.25 -25.27
CA THR A 212 -3.34 -27.99 -24.23
C THR A 212 -1.84 -27.82 -24.45
N ASP A 213 -1.06 -27.81 -23.37
CA ASP A 213 0.40 -27.63 -23.39
C ASP A 213 0.84 -26.43 -24.27
N TYR A 214 0.15 -25.31 -24.09
CA TYR A 214 0.25 -24.14 -24.94
C TYR A 214 1.21 -23.10 -24.37
N ARG A 215 2.22 -22.72 -25.15
CA ARG A 215 3.08 -21.57 -24.84
C ARG A 215 2.32 -20.28 -25.16
N LEU A 216 1.97 -19.50 -24.13
CA LEU A 216 1.16 -18.29 -24.29
C LEU A 216 1.99 -17.10 -24.82
N ASN A 217 2.31 -17.13 -26.11
CA ASN A 217 3.25 -16.19 -26.74
C ASN A 217 2.59 -15.01 -27.48
N LYS A 218 1.26 -14.92 -27.48
CA LYS A 218 0.47 -13.85 -28.13
C LYS A 218 -0.47 -13.16 -27.15
N ASN A 219 -0.77 -11.89 -27.39
CA ASN A 219 -1.78 -11.12 -26.68
C ASN A 219 -3.17 -11.34 -27.30
N ILE A 220 -4.22 -10.79 -26.69
CA ILE A 220 -5.56 -10.75 -27.30
C ILE A 220 -5.86 -9.32 -27.73
N THR A 221 -6.17 -9.15 -29.02
CA THR A 221 -6.51 -7.86 -29.60
C THR A 221 -7.81 -7.96 -30.40
N LEU A 222 -8.79 -7.15 -30.04
CA LEU A 222 -10.06 -7.04 -30.77
C LEU A 222 -10.22 -5.63 -31.33
N ILE A 223 -10.51 -5.55 -32.62
CA ILE A 223 -10.79 -4.31 -33.34
C ILE A 223 -12.26 -4.28 -33.73
N PHE A 224 -12.92 -3.18 -33.38
CA PHE A 224 -14.31 -2.95 -33.75
C PHE A 224 -14.37 -1.83 -34.79
N PRO A 225 -15.14 -2.01 -35.88
CA PRO A 225 -15.46 -0.92 -36.78
C PRO A 225 -16.11 0.25 -36.01
N LYS A 226 -15.93 1.46 -36.56
CA LYS A 226 -16.50 2.68 -35.99
C LYS A 226 -18.01 2.55 -35.85
N ILE A 227 -18.54 2.89 -34.68
CA ILE A 227 -19.99 2.98 -34.47
C ILE A 227 -20.48 4.30 -35.08
N GLU A 228 -21.37 4.21 -36.08
CA GLU A 228 -22.01 5.38 -36.70
C GLU A 228 -23.36 5.75 -36.04
N LYS A 229 -23.95 4.86 -35.24
CA LYS A 229 -25.28 5.06 -34.63
C LYS A 229 -25.19 5.01 -33.10
N GLN A 230 -26.00 5.84 -32.44
CA GLN A 230 -26.16 5.79 -30.99
C GLN A 230 -26.54 4.38 -30.50
N GLN A 231 -25.93 3.94 -29.41
CA GLN A 231 -26.25 2.68 -28.75
C GLN A 231 -26.84 2.97 -27.38
N ILE A 232 -28.12 2.63 -27.18
CA ILE A 232 -28.84 2.84 -25.93
C ILE A 232 -29.33 1.49 -25.44
N PHE A 233 -29.04 1.20 -24.18
CA PHE A 233 -29.46 -0.01 -23.48
C PHE A 233 -30.22 0.40 -22.23
N ALA A 234 -31.32 -0.29 -21.96
CA ALA A 234 -32.11 -0.12 -20.76
C ALA A 234 -32.59 -1.49 -20.30
N SER A 235 -32.75 -1.64 -18.99
CA SER A 235 -33.24 -2.86 -18.37
C SER A 235 -34.00 -2.50 -17.10
N THR A 236 -35.11 -3.21 -16.87
CA THR A 236 -35.99 -2.98 -15.72
C THR A 236 -36.15 -4.23 -14.89
N GLU A 237 -35.94 -4.10 -13.58
CA GLU A 237 -36.20 -5.13 -12.59
C GLU A 237 -36.72 -4.46 -11.30
N ASN A 238 -37.70 -5.07 -10.62
CA ASN A 238 -38.27 -4.54 -9.37
C ASN A 238 -38.67 -3.05 -9.43
N GLN A 239 -39.29 -2.64 -10.55
CA GLN A 239 -39.69 -1.25 -10.88
C GLN A 239 -38.56 -0.23 -11.01
N LYS A 240 -37.29 -0.61 -10.82
CA LYS A 240 -36.13 0.22 -11.12
C LYS A 240 -35.72 0.02 -12.57
N THR A 241 -35.36 1.10 -13.27
CA THR A 241 -34.86 1.02 -14.64
C THR A 241 -33.53 1.74 -14.72
N TYR A 242 -32.47 1.01 -15.03
CA TYR A 242 -31.17 1.58 -15.35
C TYR A 242 -30.98 1.63 -16.86
N PHE A 243 -30.26 2.63 -17.33
CA PHE A 243 -29.85 2.72 -18.72
C PHE A 243 -28.40 3.13 -18.85
N TYR A 244 -27.80 2.68 -19.95
CA TYR A 244 -26.47 3.06 -20.41
C TYR A 244 -26.54 3.41 -21.88
N GLY A 245 -25.88 4.50 -22.27
CA GLY A 245 -25.84 4.94 -23.65
C GLY A 245 -24.44 5.38 -24.07
N SER A 246 -24.16 5.24 -25.36
CA SER A 246 -22.97 5.78 -26.01
C SER A 246 -23.37 6.51 -27.29
N ILE A 247 -22.85 7.72 -27.45
CA ILE A 247 -23.02 8.55 -28.65
C ILE A 247 -21.68 9.09 -29.14
N LEU A 248 -21.62 9.40 -30.44
CA LEU A 248 -20.45 9.99 -31.07
C LEU A 248 -20.73 11.49 -31.34
N PRO A 249 -20.27 12.41 -30.48
CA PRO A 249 -20.38 13.84 -30.75
C PRO A 249 -19.43 14.24 -31.89
N GLU A 250 -19.90 15.09 -32.79
CA GLU A 250 -19.06 15.66 -33.85
C GLU A 250 -18.22 16.80 -33.27
N LYS A 251 -16.90 16.63 -33.29
CA LYS A 251 -15.96 17.69 -32.85
C LYS A 251 -15.75 18.66 -33.99
N GLU A 252 -16.22 19.89 -33.84
CA GLU A 252 -15.87 20.99 -34.75
C GLU A 252 -14.34 21.13 -34.80
N ILE A 253 -13.79 21.27 -36.02
CA ILE A 253 -12.36 21.56 -36.20
C ILE A 253 -12.14 22.99 -35.71
N ILE A 254 -11.56 23.11 -34.52
CA ILE A 254 -11.23 24.40 -33.92
C ILE A 254 -9.75 24.74 -34.10
N ASN A 255 -9.47 26.05 -34.11
CA ASN A 255 -8.13 26.59 -34.08
C ASN A 255 -7.45 26.28 -32.72
N ASN A 256 -6.12 26.30 -32.74
CA ASN A 256 -5.34 26.21 -31.51
C ASN A 256 -5.70 27.36 -30.54
N LYS A 257 -5.54 27.10 -29.24
CA LYS A 257 -5.56 28.15 -28.22
C LYS A 257 -4.43 29.16 -28.45
N SER A 258 -4.52 30.32 -27.80
CA SER A 258 -3.40 31.26 -27.75
C SER A 258 -2.17 30.58 -27.15
N PHE A 259 -1.05 30.58 -27.87
CA PHE A 259 0.18 29.98 -27.38
C PHE A 259 0.69 30.70 -26.12
N PRO A 260 1.18 29.94 -25.12
CA PRO A 260 1.70 30.52 -23.90
C PRO A 260 3.01 31.28 -24.18
N LYS A 261 3.23 32.35 -23.43
CA LYS A 261 4.52 33.06 -23.37
C LYS A 261 5.39 32.54 -22.22
N LYS A 262 4.77 32.02 -21.16
CA LYS A 262 5.46 31.39 -20.03
C LYS A 262 4.80 30.08 -19.62
N ILE A 263 5.59 29.02 -19.47
CA ILE A 263 5.16 27.69 -19.02
C ILE A 263 5.82 27.37 -17.68
N GLY A 264 5.03 26.90 -16.71
CA GLY A 264 5.56 26.21 -15.53
C GLY A 264 5.69 24.72 -15.82
N LEU A 265 6.90 24.18 -15.82
CA LEU A 265 7.14 22.75 -16.03
C LEU A 265 7.44 22.09 -14.68
N LEU A 266 6.53 21.27 -14.18
CA LEU A 266 6.72 20.47 -12.97
C LEU A 266 7.15 19.06 -13.39
N TRP A 267 8.32 18.63 -12.93
CA TRP A 267 8.94 17.38 -13.34
C TRP A 267 9.22 16.49 -12.13
N ASP A 268 8.44 15.43 -11.98
CA ASP A 268 8.63 14.46 -10.92
C ASP A 268 9.95 13.69 -11.13
N ILE A 269 10.81 13.73 -10.11
CA ILE A 269 12.10 13.04 -10.00
C ILE A 269 12.11 12.03 -8.86
N SER A 270 10.95 11.55 -8.43
CA SER A 270 10.83 10.39 -7.55
C SER A 270 11.39 9.13 -8.20
N ALA A 271 11.70 8.11 -7.40
CA ALA A 271 12.18 6.83 -7.92
C ALA A 271 11.08 6.11 -8.73
N SER A 272 9.81 6.23 -8.36
CA SER A 272 8.69 5.67 -9.14
C SER A 272 8.61 6.25 -10.55
N SER A 273 9.08 7.49 -10.74
CA SER A 273 9.11 8.19 -12.02
C SER A 273 10.27 7.78 -12.94
N GLU A 274 11.21 6.94 -12.48
CA GLU A 274 12.33 6.44 -13.27
C GLU A 274 11.88 5.51 -14.42
N GLU A 275 10.74 4.82 -14.25
CA GLU A 275 10.17 3.88 -15.23
C GLU A 275 9.25 4.54 -16.27
N ARG A 276 9.25 5.88 -16.37
CA ARG A 276 8.49 6.59 -17.40
C ARG A 276 9.10 6.39 -18.80
N ASP A 277 8.26 6.50 -19.82
CA ASP A 277 8.65 6.44 -21.23
C ASP A 277 9.15 7.81 -21.67
N PHE A 278 10.39 8.12 -21.27
CA PHE A 278 11.01 9.42 -21.55
C PHE A 278 11.11 9.71 -23.04
N ASP A 279 11.28 8.69 -23.89
CA ASP A 279 11.35 8.88 -25.34
C ASP A 279 10.04 9.45 -25.87
N LYS A 280 8.88 8.91 -25.46
CA LYS A 280 7.58 9.49 -25.82
C LYS A 280 7.33 10.86 -25.20
N GLU A 281 7.71 11.08 -23.94
CA GLU A 281 7.56 12.38 -23.28
C GLU A 281 8.38 13.47 -24.00
N TYR A 282 9.62 13.15 -24.39
CA TYR A 282 10.48 14.06 -25.15
C TYR A 282 9.99 14.28 -26.58
N GLN A 283 9.41 13.27 -27.24
CA GLN A 283 8.75 13.45 -28.54
C GLN A 283 7.56 14.41 -28.45
N LEU A 284 6.75 14.31 -27.39
CA LEU A 284 5.64 15.22 -27.14
C LEU A 284 6.14 16.66 -26.90
N LEU A 285 7.13 16.84 -26.03
CA LEU A 285 7.73 18.16 -25.76
C LEU A 285 8.36 18.76 -27.02
N ASP A 286 9.08 17.96 -27.80
CA ASP A 286 9.69 18.39 -29.06
C ASP A 286 8.63 18.88 -30.06
N ALA A 287 7.57 18.09 -30.26
CA ALA A 287 6.46 18.48 -31.14
C ALA A 287 5.73 19.73 -30.62
N TYR A 288 5.57 19.86 -29.30
CA TYR A 288 4.95 21.01 -28.67
C TYR A 288 5.77 22.29 -28.88
N PHE A 289 7.06 22.27 -28.53
CA PHE A 289 7.92 23.44 -28.64
C PHE A 289 8.19 23.86 -30.09
N LYS A 290 8.30 22.92 -31.03
CA LYS A 290 8.34 23.23 -32.47
C LYS A 290 7.10 23.97 -32.96
N THR A 291 5.94 23.66 -32.36
CA THR A 291 4.67 24.28 -32.72
C THR A 291 4.53 25.69 -32.13
N ILE A 292 4.77 25.85 -30.83
CA ILE A 292 4.59 27.16 -30.14
C ILE A 292 5.78 28.13 -30.32
N LYS A 293 6.94 27.59 -30.70
CA LYS A 293 8.20 28.29 -31.04
C LYS A 293 8.85 29.05 -29.89
N ASN A 294 8.31 30.20 -29.49
CA ASN A 294 8.98 31.14 -28.57
C ASN A 294 8.26 31.20 -27.24
N VAL A 295 8.90 30.71 -26.17
CA VAL A 295 8.30 30.61 -24.83
C VAL A 295 9.39 30.55 -23.76
N ASP A 296 9.11 31.12 -22.58
CA ASP A 296 9.94 30.94 -21.39
C ASP A 296 9.41 29.77 -20.55
N VAL A 297 10.30 28.87 -20.13
CA VAL A 297 9.97 27.72 -19.29
C VAL A 297 10.62 27.88 -17.92
N GLU A 298 9.81 27.82 -16.86
CA GLU A 298 10.26 27.71 -15.48
C GLU A 298 10.08 26.27 -15.02
N LEU A 299 11.19 25.54 -14.94
CA LEU A 299 11.25 24.14 -14.53
C LEU A 299 11.41 24.03 -13.00
N ILE A 300 10.55 23.23 -12.38
CA ILE A 300 10.65 22.81 -10.99
C ILE A 300 10.68 21.28 -10.98
N THR A 301 11.80 20.70 -10.57
CA THR A 301 11.89 19.25 -10.33
C THR A 301 11.56 18.95 -8.88
N PHE A 302 10.83 17.87 -8.61
CA PHE A 302 10.39 17.56 -7.25
C PHE A 302 10.33 16.07 -6.93
N ASN A 303 10.43 15.75 -5.64
CA ASN A 303 10.20 14.44 -5.01
C ASN A 303 9.57 14.71 -3.63
N ILE A 304 10.11 14.21 -2.53
CA ILE A 304 9.78 14.68 -1.17
C ILE A 304 10.19 16.15 -0.90
N ARG A 305 10.87 16.80 -1.85
CA ARG A 305 11.30 18.21 -1.85
C ARG A 305 11.06 18.84 -3.21
N ALA A 306 10.98 20.16 -3.26
CA ALA A 306 11.06 20.91 -4.50
C ALA A 306 12.46 21.53 -4.66
N ASN A 307 13.06 21.37 -5.84
CA ASN A 307 14.30 22.07 -6.18
C ASN A 307 14.01 23.52 -6.58
N VAL A 308 15.03 24.37 -6.44
CA VAL A 308 14.95 25.78 -6.86
C VAL A 308 14.56 25.87 -8.35
N PRO A 309 13.56 26.70 -8.71
CA PRO A 309 13.11 26.85 -10.09
C PRO A 309 14.25 27.26 -11.03
N LYS A 310 14.33 26.62 -12.21
CA LYS A 310 15.30 26.94 -13.26
C LYS A 310 14.60 27.48 -14.50
N LYS A 311 15.16 28.53 -15.09
CA LYS A 311 14.59 29.22 -16.25
C LYS A 311 15.30 28.82 -17.54
N PHE A 312 14.51 28.57 -18.58
CA PHE A 312 14.96 28.28 -19.93
C PHE A 312 14.16 29.14 -20.91
N SER A 313 14.80 29.66 -21.95
CA SER A 313 14.12 30.37 -23.03
C SER A 313 14.20 29.54 -24.30
N ILE A 314 13.05 29.14 -24.82
CA ILE A 314 12.92 28.37 -26.06
C ILE A 314 12.75 29.37 -27.19
N LYS A 315 13.60 29.28 -28.21
CA LYS A 315 13.59 30.18 -29.37
C LYS A 315 13.45 29.36 -30.64
N ASN A 316 12.48 29.72 -31.48
CA ASN A 316 12.18 28.99 -32.73
C ASN A 316 12.02 27.47 -32.53
N GLY A 317 11.52 27.05 -31.36
CA GLY A 317 11.33 25.64 -30.99
C GLY A 317 12.59 24.90 -30.53
N ASP A 318 13.74 25.56 -30.43
CA ASP A 318 14.94 24.95 -29.86
C ASP A 318 14.86 24.89 -28.32
N TRP A 319 14.67 23.68 -27.81
CA TRP A 319 14.61 23.35 -26.39
C TRP A 319 15.81 22.49 -25.94
N SER A 320 16.88 22.43 -26.73
CA SER A 320 18.06 21.56 -26.50
C SER A 320 18.70 21.74 -25.12
N ALA A 321 18.74 22.97 -24.59
CA ALA A 321 19.23 23.28 -23.25
C ALA A 321 18.37 22.64 -22.15
N LEU A 322 17.03 22.72 -22.29
CA LEU A 322 16.09 22.08 -21.37
C LEU A 322 16.18 20.56 -21.48
N ASN A 323 16.20 20.00 -22.69
CA ASN A 323 16.35 18.56 -22.93
C ASN A 323 17.63 18.01 -22.27
N SER A 324 18.76 18.68 -22.50
CA SER A 324 20.05 18.31 -21.91
C SER A 324 20.05 18.37 -20.38
N TYR A 325 19.24 19.25 -19.79
CA TYR A 325 19.04 19.32 -18.36
C TYR A 325 18.19 18.16 -17.84
N LEU A 326 17.05 17.88 -18.48
CA LEU A 326 16.15 16.79 -18.08
C LEU A 326 16.84 15.41 -18.15
N LYS A 327 17.62 15.14 -19.21
CA LYS A 327 18.40 13.89 -19.35
C LYS A 327 19.46 13.65 -18.27
N LYS A 328 19.81 14.67 -17.49
CA LYS A 328 20.79 14.58 -16.39
C LYS A 328 20.15 14.50 -15.02
N GLN A 329 18.82 14.48 -14.93
CA GLN A 329 18.16 14.35 -13.64
C GLN A 329 18.40 12.97 -13.04
N THR A 330 18.42 12.92 -11.72
CA THR A 330 18.52 11.69 -10.93
C THR A 330 17.18 11.43 -10.28
N TYR A 331 16.69 10.20 -10.40
CA TYR A 331 15.39 9.78 -9.90
C TYR A 331 15.58 9.05 -8.58
N ASP A 332 15.12 9.66 -7.49
CA ASP A 332 15.34 9.14 -6.14
C ASP A 332 14.33 9.69 -5.13
N GLY A 333 14.03 8.86 -4.13
CA GLY A 333 13.07 9.13 -3.08
C GLY A 333 11.62 9.03 -3.55
N ALA A 334 10.72 9.20 -2.60
CA ALA A 334 9.28 9.19 -2.83
C ALA A 334 8.74 10.57 -3.23
N THR A 335 7.42 10.70 -3.39
CA THR A 335 6.78 11.94 -3.84
C THR A 335 6.01 12.64 -2.71
N TYR A 336 6.20 13.96 -2.57
CA TYR A 336 5.38 14.83 -1.72
C TYR A 336 5.01 16.12 -2.48
N VAL A 337 3.71 16.45 -2.54
CA VAL A 337 3.23 17.58 -3.35
C VAL A 337 3.35 18.94 -2.66
N ASN A 338 3.22 19.00 -1.33
CA ASN A 338 3.15 20.26 -0.58
C ASN A 338 4.42 21.13 -0.61
N PRO A 339 5.65 20.61 -0.75
CA PRO A 339 6.87 21.43 -0.88
C PRO A 339 6.90 22.30 -2.14
N LEU A 340 5.98 22.11 -3.08
CA LEU A 340 5.86 22.92 -4.30
C LEU A 340 5.33 24.33 -3.97
N GLU A 341 6.24 25.26 -3.70
CA GLU A 341 5.93 26.69 -3.57
C GLU A 341 5.69 27.35 -4.94
N ILE A 342 4.56 27.04 -5.58
CA ILE A 342 4.23 27.55 -6.91
C ILE A 342 3.71 28.98 -6.81
N LYS A 343 4.42 29.92 -7.45
CA LYS A 343 3.92 31.28 -7.69
C LYS A 343 3.15 31.26 -9.02
N ASP A 344 1.83 31.38 -8.96
CA ASP A 344 0.97 31.38 -10.15
C ASP A 344 1.29 32.58 -11.06
N SER A 345 2.20 32.35 -12.01
CA SER A 345 2.82 33.40 -12.83
C SER A 345 3.11 32.93 -14.26
N SER A 346 2.70 31.72 -14.60
CA SER A 346 2.79 31.14 -15.93
C SER A 346 1.44 31.25 -16.63
N ASP A 347 1.41 31.11 -17.95
CA ASP A 347 0.16 31.08 -18.71
C ASP A 347 -0.52 29.71 -18.59
N GLU A 348 0.28 28.66 -18.38
CA GLU A 348 -0.14 27.28 -18.16
C GLU A 348 0.95 26.46 -17.44
N TYR A 349 0.57 25.29 -16.96
CA TYR A 349 1.47 24.34 -16.30
C TYR A 349 1.45 22.97 -16.98
N LEU A 350 2.62 22.36 -17.14
CA LEU A 350 2.79 20.97 -17.56
C LEU A 350 3.34 20.18 -16.37
N VAL A 351 2.68 19.09 -15.98
CA VAL A 351 3.07 18.26 -14.84
C VAL A 351 3.34 16.84 -15.33
N PHE A 352 4.58 16.40 -15.25
CA PHE A 352 4.98 15.04 -15.58
C PHE A 352 5.13 14.24 -14.28
N THR A 353 4.23 13.28 -14.05
CA THR A 353 4.16 12.48 -12.81
C THR A 353 3.36 11.20 -13.05
N ASP A 354 3.52 10.19 -12.18
CA ASP A 354 2.61 9.04 -12.11
C ASP A 354 1.41 9.28 -11.18
N GLY A 355 1.37 10.41 -10.47
CA GLY A 355 0.29 10.79 -9.57
C GLY A 355 0.26 10.05 -8.24
N ILE A 356 1.27 9.21 -7.93
CA ILE A 356 1.37 8.49 -6.67
C ILE A 356 2.08 9.38 -5.65
N PHE A 357 1.30 10.09 -4.83
CA PHE A 357 1.83 10.93 -3.75
C PHE A 357 1.94 10.11 -2.45
N ASN A 358 3.17 9.70 -2.09
CA ASN A 358 3.39 8.84 -0.91
C ASN A 358 3.23 9.58 0.41
N PHE A 359 3.51 10.89 0.41
CA PHE A 359 3.34 11.80 1.53
C PHE A 359 2.20 12.79 1.27
N GLY A 360 1.49 13.19 2.33
CA GLY A 360 0.41 14.17 2.27
C GLY A 360 -0.99 13.55 2.30
N GLU A 361 -2.00 14.42 2.25
CA GLU A 361 -3.43 14.09 2.28
C GLU A 361 -4.16 14.69 1.06
N GLU A 362 -5.38 14.24 0.77
CA GLU A 362 -6.21 14.77 -0.33
C GLU A 362 -6.41 16.30 -0.28
N LYS A 363 -6.42 16.88 0.92
CA LYS A 363 -6.51 18.33 1.11
C LYS A 363 -5.32 19.08 0.49
N ASP A 364 -4.16 18.45 0.38
CA ASP A 364 -2.96 19.07 -0.20
C ASP A 364 -3.14 19.24 -1.72
N LEU A 365 -3.83 18.30 -2.37
CA LEU A 365 -4.21 18.42 -3.78
C LEU A 365 -5.28 19.50 -4.00
N LYS A 366 -6.27 19.60 -3.10
CA LYS A 366 -7.27 20.68 -3.12
C LYS A 366 -6.61 22.04 -2.96
N LEU A 367 -5.60 22.15 -2.09
CA LEU A 367 -4.84 23.37 -1.91
C LEU A 367 -4.04 23.72 -3.17
N LEU A 368 -3.38 22.74 -3.78
CA LEU A 368 -2.64 22.93 -5.04
C LEU A 368 -3.53 23.47 -6.16
N THR A 369 -4.70 22.86 -6.38
CA THR A 369 -5.64 23.29 -7.43
C THR A 369 -6.31 24.61 -7.10
N ALA A 370 -6.43 24.98 -5.83
CA ALA A 370 -6.91 26.31 -5.42
C ALA A 370 -5.86 27.43 -5.66
N ILE A 371 -4.57 27.11 -5.56
CA ILE A 371 -3.47 28.05 -5.78
C ILE A 371 -3.24 28.29 -7.29
N ILE A 372 -3.27 27.23 -8.10
CA ILE A 372 -3.03 27.33 -9.54
C ILE A 372 -4.35 27.60 -10.27
N GLN A 373 -4.59 28.85 -10.69
CA GLN A 373 -5.81 29.23 -11.41
C GLN A 373 -5.67 29.12 -12.94
N LYS A 374 -4.51 28.64 -13.41
CA LYS A 374 -4.18 28.45 -14.82
C LYS A 374 -4.34 26.99 -15.24
N PRO A 375 -4.58 26.69 -16.52
CA PRO A 375 -4.69 25.33 -17.01
C PRO A 375 -3.48 24.48 -16.65
N VAL A 376 -3.72 23.36 -15.95
CA VAL A 376 -2.72 22.35 -15.62
C VAL A 376 -2.92 21.13 -16.51
N TYR A 377 -1.95 20.86 -17.37
CA TYR A 377 -1.88 19.65 -18.16
C TYR A 377 -1.06 18.62 -17.40
N VAL A 378 -1.64 17.46 -17.11
CA VAL A 378 -0.96 16.39 -16.39
C VAL A 378 -0.64 15.27 -17.38
N ILE A 379 0.64 14.91 -17.48
CA ILE A 379 1.18 13.96 -18.44
C ILE A 379 1.71 12.75 -17.66
N ASN A 380 1.22 11.58 -18.03
CA ASN A 380 1.70 10.30 -17.53
C ASN A 380 2.04 9.37 -18.69
N SER A 381 3.15 8.64 -18.56
CA SER A 381 3.52 7.58 -19.50
C SER A 381 3.66 6.20 -18.84
N LYS A 382 3.41 6.09 -17.53
CA LYS A 382 3.55 4.86 -16.76
C LYS A 382 2.24 4.07 -16.73
N SER A 383 2.33 2.75 -16.69
CA SER A 383 1.17 1.85 -16.56
C SER A 383 0.60 1.87 -15.14
N VAL A 384 1.46 1.83 -14.11
CA VAL A 384 1.09 1.94 -12.69
C VAL A 384 1.10 3.41 -12.29
N ALA A 385 -0.09 3.98 -12.08
CA ALA A 385 -0.27 5.41 -11.84
C ALA A 385 -1.59 5.69 -11.11
N ASN A 386 -1.71 6.85 -10.45
CA ASN A 386 -2.97 7.32 -9.89
C ASN A 386 -3.68 8.28 -10.85
N THR A 387 -4.43 7.70 -11.78
CA THR A 387 -5.16 8.43 -12.83
C THR A 387 -6.24 9.34 -12.27
N ASP A 388 -6.89 8.92 -11.19
CA ASP A 388 -8.01 9.66 -10.59
C ASP A 388 -7.51 11.01 -10.02
N LYS A 389 -6.39 10.99 -9.28
CA LYS A 389 -5.74 12.22 -8.78
C LYS A 389 -5.24 13.12 -9.90
N MET A 390 -4.64 12.55 -10.96
CA MET A 390 -4.15 13.34 -12.10
C MET A 390 -5.28 13.98 -12.91
N GLN A 391 -6.36 13.24 -13.17
CA GLN A 391 -7.56 13.76 -13.82
C GLN A 391 -8.20 14.87 -12.98
N TYR A 392 -8.30 14.67 -11.66
CA TYR A 392 -8.78 15.69 -10.74
C TYR A 392 -8.00 17.00 -10.91
N ILE A 393 -6.65 16.97 -10.84
CA ILE A 393 -5.80 18.16 -10.99
C ILE A 393 -6.06 18.88 -12.32
N SER A 394 -6.07 18.14 -13.44
CA SER A 394 -6.29 18.76 -14.75
C SER A 394 -7.72 19.32 -14.93
N ASN A 395 -8.72 18.62 -14.39
CA ASN A 395 -10.12 18.98 -14.58
C ASN A 395 -10.50 20.23 -13.79
N GLN A 396 -10.00 20.34 -12.55
CA GLN A 396 -10.25 21.49 -11.66
C GLN A 396 -9.62 22.79 -12.17
N THR A 397 -8.56 22.70 -12.98
CA THR A 397 -7.80 23.86 -13.47
C THR A 397 -8.11 24.22 -14.92
N GLY A 398 -8.99 23.45 -15.58
CA GLY A 398 -9.35 23.67 -16.99
C GLY A 398 -8.35 23.12 -18.02
N GLY A 399 -7.35 22.34 -17.58
CA GLY A 399 -6.42 21.63 -18.45
C GLY A 399 -6.92 20.25 -18.91
N ASN A 400 -5.99 19.38 -19.33
CA ASN A 400 -6.27 18.01 -19.76
C ASN A 400 -5.31 17.00 -19.11
N PHE A 401 -5.82 15.81 -18.81
CA PHE A 401 -5.01 14.64 -18.52
C PHE A 401 -4.59 13.95 -19.82
N ILE A 402 -3.29 13.67 -19.96
CA ILE A 402 -2.66 13.06 -21.14
C ILE A 402 -1.97 11.77 -20.69
N ASN A 403 -2.45 10.64 -21.19
CA ASN A 403 -1.91 9.32 -20.86
C ASN A 403 -1.15 8.72 -22.06
N LEU A 404 0.16 9.00 -22.14
CA LEU A 404 1.06 8.51 -23.19
C LEU A 404 1.28 6.99 -23.16
N SER A 405 0.87 6.31 -22.08
CA SER A 405 0.83 4.84 -22.06
C SER A 405 -0.27 4.26 -22.97
N GLN A 406 -1.30 5.05 -23.30
CA GLN A 406 -2.47 4.64 -24.07
C GLN A 406 -2.73 5.49 -25.33
N GLN A 407 -2.04 6.63 -25.48
CA GLN A 407 -2.26 7.60 -26.56
C GLN A 407 -1.00 7.79 -27.41
N THR A 408 -1.18 8.21 -28.67
CA THR A 408 -0.06 8.61 -29.53
C THR A 408 0.40 10.03 -29.23
N VAL A 409 1.61 10.38 -29.66
CA VAL A 409 2.18 11.73 -29.48
C VAL A 409 1.32 12.78 -30.19
N GLU A 410 0.79 12.48 -31.37
CA GLU A 410 -0.02 13.39 -32.17
C GLU A 410 -1.34 13.75 -31.46
N ASN A 411 -2.06 12.73 -30.97
CA ASN A 411 -3.30 12.94 -30.21
C ASN A 411 -3.03 13.70 -28.90
N SER A 412 -1.88 13.44 -28.27
CA SER A 412 -1.47 14.10 -27.03
C SER A 412 -1.11 15.58 -27.27
N LEU A 413 -0.44 15.88 -28.37
CA LEU A 413 -0.12 17.24 -28.80
C LEU A 413 -1.40 18.04 -29.07
N GLU A 414 -2.40 17.43 -29.71
CA GLU A 414 -3.69 18.06 -29.94
C GLU A 414 -4.36 18.49 -28.62
N LYS A 415 -4.31 17.65 -27.59
CA LYS A 415 -4.84 17.95 -26.25
C LYS A 415 -4.09 19.09 -25.53
N LEU A 416 -2.82 19.33 -25.86
CA LEU A 416 -2.06 20.48 -25.35
C LEU A 416 -2.41 21.77 -26.10
N LEU A 417 -2.66 21.69 -27.41
CA LEU A 417 -2.85 22.85 -28.28
C LEU A 417 -4.30 23.34 -28.36
N LYS A 418 -5.28 22.49 -28.06
CA LYS A 418 -6.71 22.81 -28.18
C LYS A 418 -7.39 22.93 -26.81
N PRO A 419 -8.42 23.79 -26.68
CA PRO A 419 -9.28 23.80 -25.49
C PRO A 419 -9.97 22.44 -25.31
N THR A 420 -10.26 22.08 -24.07
CA THR A 420 -10.95 20.84 -23.72
C THR A 420 -12.38 20.83 -24.22
N PHE A 421 -12.75 19.78 -24.96
CA PHE A 421 -14.13 19.52 -25.37
C PHE A 421 -14.90 18.98 -24.16
N ARG A 422 -16.07 19.56 -23.84
CA ARG A 422 -16.83 19.26 -22.60
C ARG A 422 -18.30 19.03 -22.89
N LEU A 423 -18.96 18.33 -21.96
CA LEU A 423 -20.42 18.36 -21.85
C LEU A 423 -20.84 19.72 -21.29
N ILE A 424 -21.50 20.54 -22.10
CA ILE A 424 -21.94 21.89 -21.73
C ILE A 424 -23.34 21.86 -21.13
N GLU A 425 -24.19 20.95 -21.59
CA GLU A 425 -25.56 20.87 -21.14
C GLU A 425 -26.12 19.45 -21.27
N ALA A 426 -26.95 19.02 -20.32
CA ALA A 426 -27.74 17.80 -20.39
C ALA A 426 -29.18 18.11 -19.99
N LYS A 427 -30.11 18.04 -20.94
CA LYS A 427 -31.53 18.41 -20.78
C LYS A 427 -32.44 17.19 -20.93
N VAL A 428 -33.38 17.03 -20.00
CA VAL A 428 -34.52 16.10 -20.17
C VAL A 428 -35.62 16.84 -20.94
N LYS A 429 -35.79 16.52 -22.23
CA LYS A 429 -36.82 17.14 -23.09
C LYS A 429 -38.22 16.63 -22.78
N SER A 430 -38.32 15.33 -22.47
CA SER A 430 -39.56 14.66 -22.07
C SER A 430 -39.26 13.47 -21.17
N GLY A 431 -40.25 13.05 -20.36
CA GLY A 431 -40.08 11.99 -19.37
C GLY A 431 -39.40 12.45 -18.06
N LYS A 432 -38.94 11.50 -17.26
CA LYS A 432 -38.24 11.73 -15.98
C LYS A 432 -37.01 10.83 -15.87
N VAL A 433 -35.87 11.44 -15.59
CA VAL A 433 -34.58 10.77 -15.38
C VAL A 433 -33.94 11.35 -14.12
N SER A 434 -33.33 10.50 -13.30
CA SER A 434 -32.48 10.92 -12.18
C SER A 434 -31.09 10.33 -12.31
N ASP A 435 -30.16 10.87 -11.52
CA ASP A 435 -28.81 10.30 -11.36
C ASP A 435 -28.10 10.07 -12.70
N LEU A 436 -28.18 11.07 -13.59
CA LEU A 436 -27.54 11.03 -14.91
C LEU A 436 -26.07 11.43 -14.79
N TYR A 437 -25.18 10.53 -15.21
CA TYR A 437 -23.75 10.71 -15.19
C TYR A 437 -23.14 10.45 -16.58
N PRO A 438 -22.01 11.12 -16.92
CA PRO A 438 -21.34 12.15 -16.13
C PRO A 438 -22.11 13.49 -16.15
N GLN A 439 -21.82 14.38 -15.20
CA GLN A 439 -22.53 15.66 -15.07
C GLN A 439 -21.97 16.75 -15.98
N VAL A 440 -22.73 17.84 -16.15
CA VAL A 440 -22.32 19.04 -16.92
C VAL A 440 -20.95 19.56 -16.43
N GLY A 441 -20.10 19.96 -17.38
CA GLY A 441 -18.72 20.37 -17.15
C GLY A 441 -17.70 19.26 -17.36
N SER A 442 -18.13 17.99 -17.43
CA SER A 442 -17.24 16.85 -17.61
C SER A 442 -16.48 16.91 -18.95
N PRO A 443 -15.17 16.63 -18.96
CA PRO A 443 -14.39 16.58 -20.18
C PRO A 443 -14.72 15.35 -21.02
N ILE A 444 -14.70 15.53 -22.34
CA ILE A 444 -14.87 14.48 -23.34
C ILE A 444 -13.48 14.16 -23.89
N THR A 445 -12.78 13.26 -23.20
CA THR A 445 -11.39 12.90 -23.52
C THR A 445 -11.27 11.91 -24.67
N GLU A 446 -12.34 11.14 -24.89
CA GLU A 446 -12.46 10.14 -25.95
C GLU A 446 -13.20 10.70 -27.17
N ASN A 447 -13.31 9.92 -28.23
CA ASN A 447 -14.08 10.30 -29.41
C ASN A 447 -15.58 10.07 -29.25
N TYR A 448 -16.00 9.31 -28.24
CA TYR A 448 -17.40 9.08 -27.89
C TYR A 448 -17.73 9.72 -26.53
N PHE A 449 -19.03 9.79 -26.23
CA PHE A 449 -19.58 10.15 -24.93
C PHE A 449 -20.47 9.00 -24.45
N SER A 450 -20.07 8.37 -23.33
CA SER A 450 -20.87 7.37 -22.65
C SER A 450 -21.51 7.95 -21.39
N PHE A 451 -22.77 7.59 -21.16
CA PHE A 451 -23.57 8.08 -20.06
C PHE A 451 -24.43 6.97 -19.46
N ALA A 452 -24.83 7.14 -18.20
CA ALA A 452 -25.72 6.22 -17.51
C ALA A 452 -26.67 6.99 -16.58
N GLY A 453 -27.87 6.46 -16.37
CA GLY A 453 -28.85 7.09 -15.49
C GLY A 453 -29.96 6.16 -15.05
N GLN A 454 -30.86 6.68 -14.22
CA GLN A 454 -32.07 5.98 -13.80
C GLN A 454 -33.29 6.57 -14.51
N LEU A 455 -34.04 5.72 -15.20
CA LEU A 455 -35.26 6.11 -15.89
C LEU A 455 -36.46 5.94 -14.95
N GLN A 456 -37.19 7.03 -14.69
CA GLN A 456 -38.34 7.06 -13.78
C GLN A 456 -39.69 7.04 -14.51
N SER A 457 -39.71 7.25 -15.82
CA SER A 457 -40.89 7.15 -16.69
C SER A 457 -40.76 5.97 -17.67
N ASP A 458 -41.81 5.62 -18.44
CA ASP A 458 -41.68 4.53 -19.42
C ASP A 458 -40.77 4.87 -20.62
N LYS A 459 -40.61 6.16 -20.89
CA LYS A 459 -39.77 6.72 -21.95
C LYS A 459 -39.25 8.09 -21.52
N ALA A 460 -38.04 8.44 -21.94
CA ALA A 460 -37.50 9.80 -21.83
C ALA A 460 -36.67 10.17 -23.06
N GLU A 461 -36.63 11.47 -23.37
CA GLU A 461 -35.75 12.05 -24.38
C GLU A 461 -34.73 12.98 -23.71
N LEU A 462 -33.45 12.72 -23.96
CA LEU A 462 -32.33 13.45 -23.39
C LEU A 462 -31.58 14.18 -24.52
N GLU A 463 -31.31 15.45 -24.34
CA GLU A 463 -30.45 16.25 -25.22
C GLU A 463 -29.13 16.53 -24.50
N PHE A 464 -28.03 16.11 -25.11
CA PHE A 464 -26.68 16.42 -24.66
C PHE A 464 -26.05 17.43 -25.61
N SER A 465 -25.58 18.55 -25.07
CA SER A 465 -24.90 19.60 -25.82
C SER A 465 -23.43 19.67 -25.43
N PHE A 466 -22.56 19.71 -26.43
CA PHE A 466 -21.10 19.64 -26.30
C PHE A 466 -20.45 20.88 -26.88
N GLY A 467 -19.24 21.17 -26.44
CA GLY A 467 -18.49 22.31 -26.98
C GLY A 467 -17.24 22.66 -26.19
N TYR A 468 -16.81 23.91 -26.34
CA TYR A 468 -15.54 24.42 -25.81
C TYR A 468 -15.80 25.66 -24.95
N GLY A 469 -15.25 25.68 -23.74
CA GLY A 469 -15.59 26.72 -22.76
C GLY A 469 -17.09 26.71 -22.49
N ASN A 470 -17.77 27.83 -22.73
CA ASN A 470 -19.24 27.93 -22.59
C ASN A 470 -19.97 27.91 -23.95
N LYS A 471 -19.26 27.75 -25.07
CA LYS A 471 -19.87 27.72 -26.40
C LYS A 471 -20.30 26.29 -26.74
N ILE A 472 -21.59 26.09 -27.00
CA ILE A 472 -22.13 24.86 -27.59
C ILE A 472 -21.78 24.82 -29.07
N THR A 473 -21.22 23.71 -29.53
CA THR A 473 -20.89 23.47 -30.95
C THR A 473 -21.68 22.31 -31.55
N GLU A 474 -22.19 21.39 -30.72
CA GLU A 474 -22.90 20.20 -31.18
C GLU A 474 -23.97 19.79 -30.15
N SER A 475 -25.10 19.26 -30.60
CA SER A 475 -26.12 18.67 -29.72
C SER A 475 -26.63 17.34 -30.28
N LYS A 476 -26.78 16.33 -29.43
CA LYS A 476 -27.35 15.02 -29.79
C LYS A 476 -28.55 14.71 -28.90
N ILE A 477 -29.62 14.21 -29.51
CA ILE A 477 -30.82 13.75 -28.80
C ILE A 477 -30.83 12.22 -28.79
N VAL A 478 -31.01 11.66 -27.61
CA VAL A 478 -31.17 10.22 -27.40
C VAL A 478 -32.54 9.93 -26.80
N THR A 479 -33.08 8.78 -27.14
CA THR A 479 -34.33 8.28 -26.56
C THR A 479 -34.03 7.04 -25.75
N VAL A 480 -34.43 7.03 -24.49
CA VAL A 480 -34.35 5.86 -23.60
C VAL A 480 -35.77 5.36 -23.37
N GLN A 481 -35.95 4.04 -23.48
CA GLN A 481 -37.23 3.38 -23.25
C GLN A 481 -37.04 2.22 -22.27
N LYS A 482 -38.01 2.05 -21.39
CA LYS A 482 -38.09 0.94 -20.44
C LYS A 482 -38.10 -0.40 -21.17
N ASN A 483 -37.37 -1.39 -20.65
CA ASN A 483 -37.28 -2.73 -21.24
C ASN A 483 -37.44 -3.79 -20.14
N MET A 484 -38.55 -4.52 -20.20
CA MET A 484 -38.90 -5.56 -19.23
C MET A 484 -38.44 -6.96 -19.67
N ASP A 485 -38.02 -7.12 -20.93
CA ASP A 485 -37.66 -8.43 -21.52
C ASP A 485 -36.17 -8.77 -21.32
N SER A 486 -35.41 -7.88 -20.68
CA SER A 486 -33.99 -8.05 -20.37
C SER A 486 -33.76 -9.13 -19.31
N SER A 487 -32.65 -9.85 -19.40
CA SER A 487 -32.24 -10.81 -18.38
C SER A 487 -31.80 -10.14 -17.08
N GLU A 488 -31.91 -10.82 -15.94
CA GLU A 488 -31.36 -10.37 -14.64
C GLU A 488 -29.87 -10.01 -14.74
N LYS A 489 -29.10 -10.80 -15.51
CA LYS A 489 -27.67 -10.54 -15.76
C LYS A 489 -27.45 -9.18 -16.45
N GLU A 490 -28.29 -8.84 -17.42
CA GLU A 490 -28.23 -7.55 -18.11
C GLU A 490 -28.63 -6.40 -17.19
N PHE A 491 -29.67 -6.58 -16.37
CA PHE A 491 -30.07 -5.59 -15.37
C PHE A 491 -28.94 -5.26 -14.40
N LYS A 492 -28.34 -6.31 -13.79
CA LYS A 492 -27.18 -6.17 -12.88
C LYS A 492 -25.99 -5.52 -13.56
N GLN A 493 -25.78 -5.78 -14.85
CA GLN A 493 -24.70 -5.14 -15.60
C GLN A 493 -24.92 -3.64 -15.78
N LEU A 494 -26.13 -3.22 -16.18
CA LEU A 494 -26.46 -1.80 -16.34
C LEU A 494 -26.45 -1.05 -15.00
N GLU A 495 -26.91 -1.70 -13.93
CA GLU A 495 -26.82 -1.20 -12.55
C GLU A 495 -25.36 -0.91 -12.15
N ARG A 496 -24.44 -1.84 -12.44
CA ARG A 496 -22.99 -1.64 -12.20
C ARG A 496 -22.39 -0.53 -13.05
N PHE A 497 -22.74 -0.43 -14.34
CA PHE A 497 -22.25 0.65 -15.21
C PHE A 497 -22.69 2.03 -14.70
N TRP A 498 -23.93 2.15 -14.24
CA TRP A 498 -24.43 3.37 -13.61
C TRP A 498 -23.64 3.71 -12.33
N ALA A 499 -23.44 2.73 -11.43
CA ALA A 499 -22.70 2.93 -10.20
C ALA A 499 -21.22 3.30 -10.47
N GLY A 500 -20.59 2.70 -11.47
CA GLY A 500 -19.23 3.04 -11.91
C GLY A 500 -19.11 4.48 -12.39
N LYS A 501 -20.08 4.97 -13.20
CA LYS A 501 -20.13 6.39 -13.63
C LYS A 501 -20.36 7.33 -12.45
N LYS A 502 -21.20 6.96 -11.49
CA LYS A 502 -21.42 7.73 -10.25
C LYS A 502 -20.13 7.85 -9.42
N ILE A 503 -19.42 6.74 -9.22
CA ILE A 503 -18.12 6.72 -8.51
C ILE A 503 -17.10 7.60 -9.24
N ALA A 504 -17.01 7.51 -10.57
CA ALA A 504 -16.11 8.35 -11.37
C ALA A 504 -16.43 9.84 -11.21
N GLN A 505 -17.72 10.22 -11.20
CA GLN A 505 -18.15 11.59 -10.94
C GLN A 505 -17.68 12.05 -9.56
N MET A 506 -17.95 11.28 -8.51
CA MET A 506 -17.59 11.62 -7.13
C MET A 506 -16.08 11.80 -6.95
N ARG A 507 -15.26 10.96 -7.61
CA ARG A 507 -13.80 11.11 -7.62
C ARG A 507 -13.35 12.40 -8.30
N SER A 508 -13.98 12.76 -9.42
CA SER A 508 -13.65 13.98 -10.16
C SER A 508 -13.94 15.27 -9.38
N GLU A 509 -14.83 15.19 -8.39
CA GLU A 509 -15.22 16.27 -7.48
C GLU A 509 -14.43 16.25 -6.16
N ALA A 510 -13.56 15.26 -5.96
CA ALA A 510 -12.89 14.97 -4.69
C ALA A 510 -13.87 14.90 -3.50
N GLU A 511 -15.00 14.21 -3.73
CA GLU A 511 -15.99 13.88 -2.72
C GLU A 511 -15.39 12.96 -1.64
N ASN A 512 -16.01 12.93 -0.46
CA ASN A 512 -15.55 12.12 0.67
C ASN A 512 -15.51 10.62 0.31
N GLN A 513 -14.36 9.98 0.61
CA GLN A 513 -14.12 8.57 0.32
C GLN A 513 -15.17 7.63 0.92
N GLU A 514 -15.68 7.87 2.13
CA GLU A 514 -16.69 7.01 2.77
C GLU A 514 -18.00 6.96 1.96
N LYS A 515 -18.37 8.06 1.29
CA LYS A 515 -19.54 8.07 0.40
C LYS A 515 -19.28 7.27 -0.87
N ILE A 516 -18.06 7.32 -1.40
CA ILE A 516 -17.64 6.52 -2.56
C ILE A 516 -17.68 5.04 -2.18
N ASP A 517 -17.15 4.69 -1.00
CA ASP A 517 -17.11 3.33 -0.46
C ASP A 517 -18.52 2.78 -0.24
N ALA A 518 -19.47 3.61 0.21
CA ALA A 518 -20.87 3.23 0.38
C ALA A 518 -21.52 2.80 -0.95
N VAL A 519 -21.30 3.57 -2.04
CA VAL A 519 -21.75 3.18 -3.39
C VAL A 519 -21.03 1.91 -3.84
N GLY A 520 -19.73 1.80 -3.57
CA GLY A 520 -18.95 0.59 -3.88
C GLY A 520 -19.52 -0.67 -3.22
N LYS A 521 -19.86 -0.61 -1.93
CA LYS A 521 -20.48 -1.71 -1.19
C LYS A 521 -21.87 -2.08 -1.72
N GLU A 522 -22.71 -1.08 -1.99
CA GLU A 522 -24.07 -1.30 -2.48
C GLU A 522 -24.09 -2.03 -3.84
N PHE A 523 -23.16 -1.69 -4.73
CA PHE A 523 -23.17 -2.16 -6.13
C PHE A 523 -22.06 -3.17 -6.47
N GLY A 524 -21.31 -3.66 -5.48
CA GLY A 524 -20.26 -4.67 -5.72
C GLY A 524 -19.06 -4.15 -6.51
N ILE A 525 -18.64 -2.91 -6.25
CA ILE A 525 -17.49 -2.24 -6.89
C ILE A 525 -16.39 -2.00 -5.86
N VAL A 526 -15.17 -2.43 -6.18
CA VAL A 526 -13.99 -2.19 -5.33
C VAL A 526 -13.55 -0.73 -5.47
N THR A 527 -13.35 -0.08 -4.33
CA THR A 527 -12.92 1.32 -4.19
C THR A 527 -11.66 1.37 -3.33
N GLU A 528 -11.14 2.56 -3.02
CA GLU A 528 -9.91 2.68 -2.21
C GLU A 528 -10.13 2.31 -0.74
N GLY A 529 -11.37 2.44 -0.23
CA GLY A 529 -11.76 2.07 1.12
C GLY A 529 -12.55 0.76 1.22
N THR A 530 -12.66 -0.03 0.16
CA THR A 530 -13.34 -1.34 0.18
C THR A 530 -12.45 -2.51 -0.27
N SER A 531 -12.86 -3.72 0.10
CA SER A 531 -12.23 -4.99 -0.28
C SER A 531 -13.27 -5.97 -0.78
N LEU A 532 -12.86 -6.94 -1.61
CA LEU A 532 -13.61 -8.16 -1.85
C LEU A 532 -13.09 -9.25 -0.91
N ILE A 533 -13.97 -9.87 -0.14
CA ILE A 533 -13.63 -10.98 0.76
C ILE A 533 -14.39 -12.24 0.40
N VAL A 534 -13.69 -13.36 0.36
CA VAL A 534 -14.27 -14.70 0.19
C VAL A 534 -14.01 -15.50 1.46
N LEU A 535 -15.07 -15.96 2.12
CA LEU A 535 -14.98 -16.83 3.29
C LEU A 535 -15.56 -18.21 3.02
N GLU A 536 -14.98 -19.22 3.67
CA GLU A 536 -15.37 -20.62 3.56
C GLU A 536 -16.61 -20.96 4.40
N LEU A 537 -16.62 -20.61 5.68
CA LEU A 537 -17.64 -21.05 6.62
C LEU A 537 -18.73 -19.99 6.80
N LEU A 538 -20.00 -20.41 6.82
CA LEU A 538 -21.14 -19.53 7.14
C LEU A 538 -20.94 -18.84 8.50
N SER A 539 -20.40 -19.56 9.48
CA SER A 539 -20.10 -19.03 10.82
C SER A 539 -19.14 -17.84 10.77
N ASP A 540 -18.24 -17.78 9.80
CA ASP A 540 -17.27 -16.69 9.68
C ASP A 540 -17.94 -15.43 9.12
N TYR A 541 -18.90 -15.58 8.22
CA TYR A 541 -19.76 -14.49 7.78
C TYR A 541 -20.59 -13.93 8.95
N VAL A 542 -21.23 -14.81 9.73
CA VAL A 542 -22.03 -14.44 10.90
C VAL A 542 -21.17 -13.72 11.95
N ALA A 543 -20.04 -14.31 12.35
CA ALA A 543 -19.16 -13.74 13.37
C ALA A 543 -18.60 -12.36 13.00
N ASN A 544 -18.35 -12.12 11.71
CA ASN A 544 -17.84 -10.84 11.22
C ASN A 544 -18.95 -9.89 10.74
N ARG A 545 -20.23 -10.28 10.83
CA ARG A 545 -21.39 -9.52 10.32
C ARG A 545 -21.24 -9.12 8.84
N ILE A 546 -20.72 -10.05 8.05
CA ILE A 546 -20.54 -9.89 6.61
C ILE A 546 -21.68 -10.63 5.92
N VAL A 547 -22.49 -9.91 5.14
CA VAL A 547 -23.54 -10.55 4.34
C VAL A 547 -22.88 -11.41 3.26
N PRO A 548 -23.13 -12.73 3.22
CA PRO A 548 -22.46 -13.61 2.26
C PRO A 548 -23.05 -13.49 0.85
N PRO A 549 -22.44 -14.18 -0.13
CA PRO A 549 -23.04 -14.39 -1.45
C PRO A 549 -24.45 -14.99 -1.37
N THR A 550 -25.25 -14.76 -2.43
CA THR A 550 -26.69 -15.08 -2.48
C THR A 550 -27.02 -16.51 -2.05
N GLU A 551 -26.15 -17.48 -2.37
CA GLU A 551 -26.36 -18.88 -2.03
C GLU A 551 -26.37 -19.18 -0.52
N LEU A 552 -25.76 -18.32 0.32
CA LEU A 552 -25.71 -18.48 1.79
C LEU A 552 -26.58 -17.46 2.55
N GLN A 553 -27.20 -16.49 1.85
CA GLN A 553 -27.90 -15.38 2.50
C GLN A 553 -29.08 -15.82 3.36
N LYS A 554 -29.84 -16.81 2.90
CA LYS A 554 -31.00 -17.31 3.66
C LYS A 554 -30.57 -17.83 5.04
N GLU A 555 -29.58 -18.73 5.06
CA GLU A 555 -29.05 -19.34 6.29
C GLU A 555 -28.36 -18.30 7.18
N TYR A 556 -27.67 -17.33 6.59
CA TYR A 556 -27.08 -16.19 7.30
C TYR A 556 -28.15 -15.36 8.01
N PHE A 557 -29.22 -14.94 7.33
CA PHE A 557 -30.26 -14.11 7.94
C PHE A 557 -31.06 -14.89 9.00
N GLU A 558 -31.21 -16.20 8.85
CA GLU A 558 -31.79 -17.06 9.89
C GLU A 558 -30.88 -17.11 11.14
N ALA A 559 -29.57 -17.30 10.97
CA ALA A 559 -28.59 -17.28 12.07
C ALA A 559 -28.52 -15.91 12.77
N ILE A 560 -28.46 -14.84 11.98
CA ILE A 560 -28.41 -13.46 12.47
C ILE A 560 -29.73 -13.07 13.14
N ALA A 561 -30.90 -13.49 12.67
CA ALA A 561 -32.16 -13.22 13.38
C ALA A 561 -32.19 -13.86 14.78
N GLY A 562 -31.52 -14.99 14.96
CA GLY A 562 -31.26 -15.61 16.26
C GLY A 562 -30.35 -14.76 17.14
N GLU A 563 -29.25 -14.24 16.60
CA GLU A 563 -28.32 -13.35 17.32
C GLU A 563 -28.87 -11.94 17.57
N ASP A 564 -29.63 -11.35 16.66
CA ASP A 564 -30.16 -9.98 16.74
C ASP A 564 -31.24 -9.84 17.82
N LYS A 565 -31.89 -10.97 18.16
CA LYS A 565 -32.75 -11.08 19.33
C LYS A 565 -31.96 -10.89 20.65
N TYR A 566 -30.65 -11.19 20.66
CA TYR A 566 -29.71 -10.91 21.74
C TYR A 566 -28.94 -9.58 21.54
N ALA A 567 -28.70 -9.15 20.30
CA ALA A 567 -27.91 -7.94 19.98
C ALA A 567 -28.59 -6.62 20.39
N LYS A 568 -29.93 -6.58 20.48
CA LYS A 568 -30.68 -5.43 21.02
C LYS A 568 -30.42 -5.16 22.51
N GLU A 569 -29.88 -6.14 23.26
CA GLU A 569 -29.38 -5.93 24.63
C GLU A 569 -27.88 -5.56 24.65
N GLU A 570 -27.15 -5.90 23.58
CA GLU A 570 -25.69 -5.74 23.48
C GLU A 570 -25.24 -4.32 23.09
N GLU A 571 -26.10 -3.52 22.47
CA GLU A 571 -25.83 -2.11 22.18
C GLU A 571 -25.68 -1.26 23.46
N ASN A 572 -26.39 -1.65 24.53
CA ASN A 572 -26.17 -1.12 25.89
C ASN A 572 -24.90 -1.70 26.53
N ARG A 573 -24.53 -2.95 26.19
CA ARG A 573 -23.31 -3.63 26.65
C ARG A 573 -22.03 -3.00 26.08
N LYS A 574 -22.02 -2.51 24.84
CA LYS A 574 -20.86 -1.78 24.26
C LYS A 574 -20.53 -0.48 25.01
N LYS A 575 -21.55 0.23 25.54
CA LYS A 575 -21.34 1.38 26.44
C LYS A 575 -20.83 0.94 27.83
N SER A 576 -21.22 -0.25 28.30
CA SER A 576 -20.66 -0.86 29.52
C SER A 576 -19.20 -1.28 29.32
N GLN A 577 -18.88 -1.97 28.22
CA GLN A 577 -17.53 -2.48 27.92
C GLN A 577 -16.47 -1.39 27.87
N LYS A 578 -16.76 -0.19 27.33
CA LYS A 578 -15.83 0.94 27.40
C LYS A 578 -15.61 1.44 28.84
N LYS A 579 -16.64 1.41 29.68
CA LYS A 579 -16.50 1.74 31.12
C LYS A 579 -15.73 0.65 31.86
N ASP A 580 -16.07 -0.61 31.63
CA ASP A 580 -15.41 -1.77 32.23
C ASP A 580 -13.92 -1.80 31.84
N LYS A 581 -13.61 -1.44 30.58
CA LYS A 581 -12.24 -1.29 30.11
C LYS A 581 -11.48 -0.19 30.84
N ILE A 582 -12.08 0.98 31.01
CA ILE A 582 -11.45 2.07 31.77
C ILE A 582 -11.23 1.66 33.23
N GLU A 583 -12.17 0.98 33.86
CA GLU A 583 -11.98 0.46 35.23
C GLU A 583 -10.86 -0.57 35.30
N GLU A 584 -10.69 -1.42 34.29
CA GLU A 584 -9.54 -2.33 34.17
C GLU A 584 -8.21 -1.56 34.09
N VAL A 585 -8.11 -0.53 33.23
CA VAL A 585 -6.89 0.30 33.15
C VAL A 585 -6.65 1.04 34.47
N ILE A 586 -7.70 1.45 35.18
CA ILE A 586 -7.59 2.05 36.52
C ILE A 586 -7.05 1.04 37.52
N ALA A 587 -7.49 -0.21 37.48
CA ALA A 587 -6.96 -1.28 38.33
C ALA A 587 -5.46 -1.52 38.05
N MET A 588 -5.06 -1.60 36.78
CA MET A 588 -3.66 -1.68 36.36
C MET A 588 -2.85 -0.47 36.86
N SER A 589 -3.38 0.74 36.69
CA SER A 589 -2.75 1.99 37.15
C SER A 589 -2.61 2.01 38.67
N LYS A 590 -3.60 1.51 39.41
CA LYS A 590 -3.55 1.38 40.88
C LYS A 590 -2.48 0.38 41.32
N ALA A 591 -2.40 -0.78 40.68
CA ALA A 591 -1.34 -1.77 40.97
C ALA A 591 0.05 -1.18 40.70
N GLN A 592 0.21 -0.38 39.64
CA GLN A 592 1.44 0.37 39.41
C GLN A 592 1.72 1.41 40.50
N SER A 593 0.71 2.18 40.94
CA SER A 593 0.88 3.12 42.05
C SER A 593 1.29 2.40 43.35
N GLU A 594 0.75 1.21 43.61
CA GLU A 594 1.13 0.38 44.75
C GLU A 594 2.59 -0.06 44.64
N TRP A 595 3.00 -0.63 43.51
CA TRP A 595 4.41 -0.94 43.22
C TRP A 595 5.32 0.28 43.39
N TRP A 596 4.93 1.44 42.85
CA TRP A 596 5.73 2.65 42.93
C TRP A 596 5.88 3.10 44.39
N ASN A 597 4.86 2.95 45.24
CA ASN A 597 4.93 3.30 46.65
C ASN A 597 5.68 2.28 47.52
N THR A 598 5.86 1.05 47.05
CA THR A 598 6.62 0.01 47.75
C THR A 598 8.10 0.41 47.93
N SER A 599 8.64 0.13 49.11
CA SER A 599 10.05 0.32 49.42
C SER A 599 10.81 -0.98 49.25
N PHE A 600 11.60 -1.06 48.19
CA PHE A 600 12.50 -2.17 47.91
C PHE A 600 13.86 -1.94 48.58
N PRO A 601 14.58 -3.01 48.98
CA PRO A 601 15.92 -2.89 49.55
C PRO A 601 16.89 -2.30 48.52
N ILE A 602 17.65 -1.25 48.88
CA ILE A 602 18.62 -0.58 47.99
C ILE A 602 20.07 -0.75 48.46
N ASN A 603 20.25 -1.09 49.74
CA ASN A 603 21.55 -1.37 50.36
C ASN A 603 21.43 -2.58 51.27
N VAL A 604 21.89 -3.73 50.80
CA VAL A 604 22.26 -4.84 51.68
C VAL A 604 23.67 -5.27 51.27
N GLU A 605 24.63 -5.05 52.16
CA GLU A 605 25.94 -5.69 52.06
C GLU A 605 25.74 -7.21 52.11
N LYS A 606 26.46 -7.94 51.26
CA LYS A 606 26.46 -9.40 51.25
C LYS A 606 26.71 -9.91 52.68
N LYS A 607 25.73 -10.60 53.27
CA LYS A 607 26.06 -11.62 54.26
C LYS A 607 26.57 -12.84 53.50
N ASP A 608 27.87 -13.06 53.54
CA ASP A 608 28.44 -14.37 53.26
C ASP A 608 27.82 -15.37 54.24
N GLY A 609 27.00 -16.27 53.73
CA GLY A 609 26.37 -17.32 54.50
C GLY A 609 26.04 -18.48 53.58
N LYS A 610 26.89 -19.51 53.58
CA LYS A 610 26.54 -20.85 53.12
C LYS A 610 25.30 -21.29 53.89
N GLY A 611 24.15 -21.31 53.24
CA GLY A 611 22.88 -21.78 53.79
C GLY A 611 22.00 -22.25 52.64
N GLU A 612 21.55 -23.49 52.73
CA GLU A 612 20.78 -24.20 51.72
C GLU A 612 19.53 -23.43 51.27
N ILE A 613 19.26 -23.47 49.96
CA ILE A 613 18.03 -22.96 49.36
C ILE A 613 16.87 -23.89 49.77
N PRO A 614 15.82 -23.42 50.48
CA PRO A 614 14.61 -24.21 50.64
C PRO A 614 13.80 -24.17 49.33
N PRO A 615 13.11 -25.26 48.94
CA PRO A 615 12.29 -25.26 47.74
C PRO A 615 11.08 -24.32 47.88
N PRO A 616 10.54 -23.77 46.78
CA PRO A 616 9.40 -22.88 46.80
C PRO A 616 8.12 -23.61 47.26
N PRO A 617 7.13 -22.90 47.84
CA PRO A 617 5.84 -23.51 48.15
C PRO A 617 5.07 -23.85 46.88
N LEU A 618 4.49 -25.05 46.85
CA LEU A 618 3.57 -25.50 45.79
C LEU A 618 2.36 -24.54 45.67
N PRO A 619 1.93 -24.18 44.46
CA PRO A 619 0.66 -23.48 44.28
C PRO A 619 -0.52 -24.38 44.65
N ALA A 620 -1.51 -23.81 45.33
CA ALA A 620 -2.75 -24.48 45.70
C ALA A 620 -3.61 -24.75 44.45
N SER A 621 -3.85 -26.03 44.19
CA SER A 621 -4.92 -26.68 43.39
C SER A 621 -5.77 -25.81 42.44
N ALA A 622 -5.63 -26.07 41.14
CA ALA A 622 -6.76 -26.09 40.22
C ALA A 622 -7.05 -27.55 39.87
N ILE A 623 -8.26 -28.01 40.19
CA ILE A 623 -8.78 -29.33 39.80
C ILE A 623 -9.47 -29.13 38.45
N GLU A 624 -8.98 -29.79 37.40
CA GLU A 624 -9.78 -30.10 36.21
C GLU A 624 -9.76 -31.63 36.01
N GLU A 625 -10.96 -32.21 36.06
CA GLU A 625 -11.22 -33.63 35.76
C GLU A 625 -10.97 -33.92 34.28
N VAL A 626 -10.00 -34.78 34.00
CA VAL A 626 -9.83 -35.39 32.67
C VAL A 626 -10.69 -36.65 32.62
N VAL A 627 -11.82 -36.58 31.91
CA VAL A 627 -12.56 -37.76 31.46
C VAL A 627 -11.86 -38.33 30.23
N VAL A 628 -11.22 -39.49 30.41
CA VAL A 628 -10.63 -40.29 29.33
C VAL A 628 -11.71 -41.16 28.70
N ILE A 629 -11.98 -40.99 27.41
CA ILE A 629 -12.55 -42.06 26.58
C ILE A 629 -11.60 -42.31 25.42
N SER A 630 -10.97 -43.48 25.46
CA SER A 630 -10.10 -44.04 24.44
C SER A 630 -10.82 -44.29 23.12
N ALA A 631 -10.15 -44.01 22.01
CA ALA A 631 -10.27 -44.80 20.79
C ALA A 631 -8.88 -44.95 20.14
N THR A 632 -8.49 -46.22 20.06
CA THR A 632 -7.30 -46.82 19.46
C THR A 632 -7.13 -46.49 17.98
N HIS A 633 -5.89 -46.40 17.49
CA HIS A 633 -5.44 -47.03 16.23
C HIS A 633 -3.93 -47.27 16.27
N SER A 634 -3.54 -48.44 15.79
CA SER A 634 -2.25 -49.10 15.97
C SER A 634 -1.28 -48.88 14.79
N ASP A 635 -0.02 -49.23 15.08
CA ASP A 635 1.03 -49.72 14.18
C ASP A 635 1.68 -48.75 13.18
N ARG A 636 2.79 -48.14 13.62
CA ARG A 636 3.94 -47.84 12.75
C ARG A 636 5.15 -48.68 13.17
N ARG A 637 5.65 -49.44 12.19
CA ARG A 637 6.89 -50.22 12.23
C ARG A 637 8.11 -49.30 12.38
N GLU A 638 9.02 -49.67 13.29
CA GLU A 638 10.41 -49.24 13.30
C GLU A 638 11.22 -50.01 12.24
N VAL A 639 12.07 -49.31 11.48
CA VAL A 639 13.34 -49.87 10.98
C VAL A 639 14.40 -48.75 11.05
N ALA A 640 15.57 -49.15 11.55
CA ALA A 640 16.74 -48.37 11.91
C ALA A 640 17.36 -47.54 10.76
N VAL A 641 17.98 -46.42 11.14
CA VAL A 641 18.90 -45.66 10.29
C VAL A 641 20.33 -46.07 10.66
N GLU A 642 21.02 -46.72 9.73
CA GLU A 642 22.46 -46.93 9.76
C GLU A 642 23.20 -45.61 9.49
N GLU A 643 24.21 -45.32 10.31
CA GLU A 643 25.22 -44.29 10.06
C GLU A 643 26.04 -44.63 8.81
N ILE A 644 26.06 -43.73 7.83
CA ILE A 644 27.08 -43.69 6.80
C ILE A 644 27.82 -42.37 6.93
N ALA A 645 29.09 -42.48 7.32
CA ALA A 645 30.08 -41.42 7.28
C ALA A 645 30.30 -40.96 5.83
N ILE A 646 30.29 -39.64 5.60
CA ILE A 646 30.71 -39.03 4.34
C ILE A 646 31.93 -38.18 4.60
N MET A 647 33.00 -38.56 3.89
CA MET A 647 34.33 -37.96 3.83
C MET A 647 34.33 -36.55 3.24
N GLU A 648 35.32 -35.77 3.66
CA GLU A 648 35.74 -34.48 3.11
C GLU A 648 35.98 -34.52 1.59
N GLU A 649 35.54 -33.47 0.90
CA GLU A 649 36.14 -33.01 -0.36
C GLU A 649 36.32 -31.49 -0.30
N ALA A 650 37.56 -31.08 -0.58
CA ALA A 650 38.06 -29.72 -0.59
C ALA A 650 38.19 -29.17 -2.02
N GLU A 651 38.38 -27.84 -2.09
CA GLU A 651 38.91 -27.04 -3.21
C GLU A 651 38.02 -26.78 -4.44
N VAL A 652 37.48 -25.55 -4.52
CA VAL A 652 37.78 -24.59 -5.61
C VAL A 652 37.60 -23.16 -5.06
N ALA A 653 38.69 -22.48 -4.67
CA ALA A 653 38.73 -21.03 -4.47
C ALA A 653 40.16 -20.48 -4.57
N SER A 654 40.64 -20.28 -5.80
CA SER A 654 41.72 -19.34 -6.12
C SER A 654 41.29 -18.64 -7.41
N GLU A 655 41.01 -17.35 -7.39
CA GLU A 655 41.98 -16.32 -7.76
C GLU A 655 41.42 -14.96 -7.34
N MET A 656 42.23 -14.16 -6.64
CA MET A 656 42.29 -12.69 -6.64
C MET A 656 43.00 -12.23 -5.36
N LYS A 657 44.33 -12.32 -5.37
CA LYS A 657 45.20 -11.58 -4.44
C LYS A 657 46.57 -11.38 -5.07
N GLU A 658 46.75 -10.22 -5.69
CA GLU A 658 48.07 -9.59 -5.81
C GLU A 658 47.84 -8.09 -6.04
N MET A 659 47.97 -7.28 -4.98
CA MET A 659 48.82 -6.08 -4.97
C MET A 659 48.71 -5.38 -3.60
N VAL A 660 49.86 -4.88 -3.12
CA VAL A 660 50.11 -3.98 -1.99
C VAL A 660 50.42 -4.66 -0.64
N VAL A 661 51.69 -5.05 -0.53
CA VAL A 661 52.47 -5.09 0.72
C VAL A 661 53.30 -3.80 0.79
N MET A 662 53.57 -3.32 2.01
CA MET A 662 54.40 -2.18 2.47
C MET A 662 53.57 -0.92 2.83
N THR A 663 53.58 -0.36 4.03
CA THR A 663 54.47 -0.47 5.20
C THR A 663 53.71 -0.13 6.48
N GLY A 664 53.94 -0.89 7.56
CA GLY A 664 53.58 -0.49 8.91
C GLY A 664 54.66 0.38 9.54
N ALA A 665 54.25 1.44 10.24
CA ALA A 665 55.06 2.09 11.25
C ALA A 665 54.15 2.59 12.38
N VAL A 666 54.15 1.84 13.47
CA VAL A 666 53.57 2.15 14.77
C VAL A 666 54.19 3.46 15.27
N SER A 667 53.35 4.42 15.68
CA SER A 667 53.80 5.55 16.50
C SER A 667 52.93 5.70 17.74
N LYS A 668 53.57 5.46 18.87
CA LYS A 668 53.11 5.58 20.25
C LYS A 668 53.33 7.05 20.66
N LYS A 669 52.27 7.81 20.96
CA LYS A 669 52.33 9.10 21.68
C LYS A 669 51.23 9.10 22.73
N MET A 670 51.58 8.83 23.97
CA MET A 670 51.82 9.84 25.03
C MET A 670 50.56 10.65 25.33
N THR A 671 49.95 10.24 26.44
CA THR A 671 48.99 10.92 27.29
C THR A 671 49.41 12.36 27.62
N GLU A 672 48.58 13.32 27.23
CA GLU A 672 48.51 14.63 27.88
C GLU A 672 47.28 14.67 28.80
N LYS A 673 47.56 14.83 30.10
CA LYS A 673 46.56 15.10 31.13
C LYS A 673 46.00 16.50 30.92
N THR A 674 44.74 16.59 30.53
CA THR A 674 43.96 17.83 30.66
C THR A 674 42.85 17.57 31.68
N ASN A 675 42.95 18.24 32.83
CA ASN A 675 41.92 18.26 33.86
C ASN A 675 40.64 18.88 33.27
N VAL A 676 39.64 18.04 33.03
CA VAL A 676 38.26 18.48 32.80
C VAL A 676 37.45 18.06 34.02
N ASN A 677 36.87 19.07 34.70
CA ASN A 677 35.95 18.89 35.80
C ASN A 677 34.92 17.80 35.49
N GLN A 678 34.88 16.76 36.32
CA GLN A 678 33.93 15.66 36.24
C GLN A 678 32.49 16.18 36.42
N THR A 679 31.81 16.43 35.31
CA THR A 679 30.36 16.29 35.28
C THR A 679 30.03 14.81 35.40
N LYS A 680 29.28 14.44 36.45
CA LYS A 680 28.68 13.11 36.65
C LYS A 680 27.96 12.67 35.36
N ASN A 681 28.56 11.79 34.58
CA ASN A 681 27.95 11.28 33.35
C ASN A 681 27.50 9.83 33.53
N ILE A 682 26.19 9.63 33.39
CA ILE A 682 25.57 8.33 33.07
C ILE A 682 26.09 7.92 31.70
N GLY A 683 26.79 6.78 31.62
CA GLY A 683 27.36 6.24 30.38
C GLY A 683 26.47 5.13 29.85
N ILE A 684 25.93 5.31 28.65
CA ILE A 684 25.11 4.29 27.98
C ILE A 684 25.90 3.84 26.76
N GLN A 685 26.09 2.53 26.63
CA GLN A 685 26.76 1.90 25.50
C GLN A 685 25.75 0.96 24.83
N LEU A 686 25.09 1.47 23.79
CA LEU A 686 24.25 0.67 22.90
C LEU A 686 25.16 0.03 21.84
N ASN A 687 24.90 -1.24 21.51
CA ASN A 687 25.61 -1.89 20.41
C ASN A 687 25.16 -1.20 19.11
N THR A 688 26.11 -0.66 18.34
CA THR A 688 25.81 -0.12 17.02
C THR A 688 25.59 -1.28 16.06
N TRP A 689 24.36 -1.44 15.60
CA TRP A 689 24.03 -2.39 14.54
C TRP A 689 24.87 -2.10 13.27
N ASN A 690 25.56 -3.14 12.76
CA ASN A 690 26.29 -3.12 11.50
C ASN A 690 26.11 -4.46 10.77
N PRO A 691 25.21 -4.56 9.79
CA PRO A 691 25.00 -5.80 9.06
C PRO A 691 26.18 -6.07 8.12
N ASP A 692 26.76 -7.27 8.13
CA ASP A 692 27.91 -7.61 7.27
C ASP A 692 27.50 -7.80 5.78
N THR A 693 26.98 -6.74 5.16
CA THR A 693 26.40 -6.77 3.81
C THR A 693 27.41 -6.30 2.76
N PRO A 694 27.43 -6.92 1.55
CA PRO A 694 28.35 -6.52 0.50
C PRO A 694 28.24 -5.04 0.10
N TYR A 695 27.01 -4.51 -0.01
CA TYR A 695 26.77 -3.14 -0.44
C TYR A 695 27.18 -2.09 0.61
N GLN A 696 27.12 -2.39 1.90
CA GLN A 696 27.61 -1.47 2.94
C GLN A 696 29.13 -1.33 2.87
N LYS A 697 29.86 -2.43 2.72
CA LYS A 697 31.33 -2.38 2.52
C LYS A 697 31.68 -1.48 1.34
N VAL A 698 30.97 -1.63 0.22
CA VAL A 698 31.19 -0.78 -0.97
C VAL A 698 30.98 0.71 -0.66
N LEU A 699 29.94 1.08 0.10
CA LEU A 699 29.70 2.47 0.53
C LEU A 699 30.77 2.98 1.51
N GLU A 700 31.22 2.13 2.45
CA GLU A 700 32.23 2.47 3.44
C GLU A 700 33.61 2.75 2.83
N TYR A 701 34.02 1.97 1.82
CA TYR A 701 35.30 2.14 1.13
C TYR A 701 35.28 3.20 0.01
N THR A 702 34.10 3.74 -0.34
CA THR A 702 33.96 4.75 -1.39
C THR A 702 34.42 6.14 -0.92
N ASP A 703 35.09 6.92 -1.79
CA ASP A 703 35.37 8.35 -1.54
C ASP A 703 34.06 9.09 -1.24
N GLU A 704 34.02 9.82 -0.13
CA GLU A 704 32.82 10.50 0.36
C GLU A 704 32.14 11.42 -0.68
N ARG A 705 32.89 11.98 -1.64
CA ARG A 705 32.36 12.81 -2.72
C ARG A 705 31.60 12.01 -3.78
N LYS A 706 31.91 10.72 -3.91
CA LYS A 706 31.27 9.78 -4.83
C LYS A 706 30.23 8.88 -4.14
N SER A 707 30.04 9.00 -2.83
CA SER A 707 29.19 8.08 -2.06
C SER A 707 27.75 8.03 -2.57
N TYR A 708 27.18 9.17 -3.00
CA TYR A 708 25.83 9.21 -3.55
C TYR A 708 25.74 8.57 -4.95
N GLU A 709 26.74 8.79 -5.81
CA GLU A 709 26.82 8.13 -7.11
C GLU A 709 26.95 6.60 -6.95
N THR A 710 27.77 6.14 -5.99
CA THR A 710 27.89 4.72 -5.67
C THR A 710 26.57 4.16 -5.14
N TYR A 711 25.87 4.88 -4.27
CA TYR A 711 24.54 4.48 -3.81
C TYR A 711 23.56 4.27 -4.98
N LEU A 712 23.53 5.19 -5.95
CA LEU A 712 22.65 5.06 -7.12
C LEU A 712 22.99 3.83 -7.98
N LYS A 713 24.28 3.48 -8.10
CA LYS A 713 24.70 2.24 -8.77
C LYS A 713 24.22 1.00 -8.01
N LEU A 714 24.39 0.99 -6.70
CA LEU A 714 23.91 -0.12 -5.85
C LEU A 714 22.39 -0.24 -5.86
N LYS A 715 21.66 0.88 -5.97
CA LYS A 715 20.18 0.89 -6.09
C LYS A 715 19.69 0.08 -7.30
N GLN A 716 20.45 0.02 -8.40
CA GLN A 716 20.06 -0.77 -9.57
C GLN A 716 20.00 -2.28 -9.29
N GLU A 717 20.82 -2.76 -8.35
CA GLU A 717 20.89 -4.16 -7.98
C GLU A 717 20.05 -4.48 -6.74
N TYR A 718 20.11 -3.62 -5.71
CA TYR A 718 19.53 -3.86 -4.39
C TYR A 718 18.26 -3.03 -4.11
N GLY A 719 17.83 -2.18 -5.04
CA GLY A 719 16.72 -1.23 -4.85
C GLY A 719 15.33 -1.84 -4.70
N LYS A 720 15.19 -3.17 -4.79
CA LYS A 720 13.94 -3.89 -4.45
C LYS A 720 13.94 -4.42 -3.01
N THR A 721 15.05 -4.29 -2.29
CA THR A 721 15.21 -4.79 -0.93
C THR A 721 15.01 -3.62 0.06
N PRO A 722 13.95 -3.62 0.90
CA PRO A 722 13.72 -2.53 1.85
C PRO A 722 14.92 -2.24 2.77
N ALA A 723 15.60 -3.29 3.24
CA ALA A 723 16.77 -3.17 4.12
C ALA A 723 17.90 -2.32 3.50
N PHE A 724 18.11 -2.40 2.18
CA PHE A 724 19.14 -1.63 1.49
C PHE A 724 18.96 -0.12 1.66
N TYR A 725 17.72 0.39 1.57
CA TYR A 725 17.46 1.83 1.73
C TYR A 725 17.70 2.31 3.15
N VAL A 726 17.33 1.51 4.16
CA VAL A 726 17.57 1.86 5.56
C VAL A 726 19.09 1.89 5.82
N ASP A 727 19.82 0.88 5.36
CA ASP A 727 21.28 0.78 5.52
C ASP A 727 22.03 1.90 4.82
N ALA A 728 21.68 2.19 3.57
CA ALA A 728 22.24 3.31 2.84
C ALA A 728 21.92 4.64 3.53
N ALA A 729 20.66 4.87 3.92
CA ALA A 729 20.28 6.09 4.63
C ALA A 729 21.06 6.27 5.95
N ASP A 730 21.26 5.20 6.72
CA ASP A 730 22.02 5.24 7.96
C ASP A 730 23.49 5.62 7.74
N TYR A 731 24.10 5.11 6.66
CA TYR A 731 25.44 5.54 6.26
C TYR A 731 25.50 7.07 6.03
N PHE A 732 24.57 7.63 5.24
CA PHE A 732 24.55 9.08 4.98
C PHE A 732 24.22 9.89 6.23
N PHE A 733 23.33 9.40 7.09
CA PHE A 733 22.96 10.07 8.33
C PHE A 733 24.14 10.15 9.30
N LYS A 734 24.88 9.05 9.49
CA LYS A 734 26.10 8.99 10.33
C LYS A 734 27.21 9.93 9.83
N LYS A 735 27.25 10.23 8.53
CA LYS A 735 28.16 11.22 7.93
C LYS A 735 27.64 12.67 8.00
N GLY A 736 26.52 12.92 8.68
CA GLY A 736 25.93 14.26 8.82
C GLY A 736 25.15 14.73 7.59
N LYS A 737 24.93 13.86 6.58
CA LYS A 737 24.15 14.16 5.37
C LYS A 737 22.67 13.82 5.58
N SER A 738 22.06 14.40 6.63
CA SER A 738 20.69 14.06 7.07
C SER A 738 19.63 14.26 5.98
N GLU A 739 19.83 15.26 5.15
CA GLU A 739 18.97 15.51 4.01
C GLU A 739 19.03 14.36 2.99
N THR A 740 20.20 13.98 2.52
CA THR A 740 20.37 12.83 1.61
C THR A 740 19.84 11.55 2.23
N ALA A 741 20.11 11.31 3.52
CA ALA A 741 19.58 10.15 4.24
C ALA A 741 18.05 10.08 4.23
N THR A 742 17.38 11.20 4.49
CA THR A 742 15.90 11.28 4.46
C THR A 742 15.36 10.99 3.05
N LEU A 743 16.04 11.49 2.01
CA LEU A 743 15.66 11.23 0.62
C LEU A 743 15.74 9.73 0.30
N ILE A 744 16.90 9.11 0.59
CA ILE A 744 17.13 7.68 0.35
C ILE A 744 16.11 6.83 1.13
N LEU A 745 15.89 7.15 2.41
CA LEU A 745 14.93 6.44 3.26
C LEU A 745 13.50 6.53 2.71
N SER A 746 13.12 7.66 2.11
CA SER A 746 11.76 7.86 1.60
C SER A 746 11.35 6.89 0.49
N ASN A 747 12.31 6.29 -0.24
CA ASN A 747 12.04 5.22 -1.22
C ASN A 747 11.25 4.05 -0.62
N LEU A 748 11.35 3.80 0.69
CA LEU A 748 10.53 2.79 1.38
C LEU A 748 9.03 2.99 1.15
N ALA A 749 8.57 4.24 0.99
CA ALA A 749 7.15 4.53 0.77
C ALA A 749 6.64 4.15 -0.64
N GLU A 750 7.55 3.85 -1.57
CA GLU A 750 7.25 3.37 -2.92
C GLU A 750 7.34 1.85 -3.05
N LEU A 751 8.02 1.17 -2.13
CA LEU A 751 8.12 -0.29 -2.12
C LEU A 751 6.81 -0.91 -1.62
N ASN A 752 6.24 -1.84 -2.40
CA ASN A 752 5.01 -2.57 -2.08
C ASN A 752 3.91 -1.62 -1.55
N LEU A 753 3.41 -0.74 -2.43
CA LEU A 753 2.48 0.34 -2.11
C LEU A 753 1.41 -0.09 -1.09
N GLU A 754 1.26 0.70 -0.02
CA GLU A 754 0.39 0.41 1.13
C GLU A 754 0.80 -0.82 1.97
N GLU A 755 2.10 -1.05 2.18
CA GLU A 755 2.56 -2.02 3.18
C GLU A 755 2.83 -1.36 4.55
N ALA A 756 1.97 -1.64 5.53
CA ALA A 756 2.03 -1.02 6.86
C ALA A 756 3.36 -1.26 7.58
N GLN A 757 3.93 -2.46 7.43
CA GLN A 757 5.21 -2.84 8.06
C GLN A 757 6.36 -1.92 7.59
N ILE A 758 6.46 -1.71 6.28
CA ILE A 758 7.50 -0.88 5.66
C ILE A 758 7.31 0.59 6.05
N LEU A 759 6.05 1.06 6.05
CA LEU A 759 5.72 2.43 6.46
C LEU A 759 6.03 2.70 7.93
N ARG A 760 5.85 1.73 8.83
CA ARG A 760 6.26 1.87 10.25
C ARG A 760 7.76 2.04 10.38
N VAL A 761 8.55 1.22 9.69
CA VAL A 761 10.02 1.34 9.67
C VAL A 761 10.43 2.72 9.17
N LEU A 762 9.84 3.18 8.07
CA LEU A 762 10.06 4.54 7.55
C LEU A 762 9.75 5.60 8.62
N GLY A 763 8.58 5.52 9.27
CA GLY A 763 8.19 6.45 10.33
C GLY A 763 9.16 6.47 11.51
N TYR A 764 9.59 5.31 12.00
CA TYR A 764 10.55 5.22 13.10
C TYR A 764 11.92 5.82 12.75
N LYS A 765 12.45 5.48 11.56
CA LYS A 765 13.73 6.04 11.09
C LYS A 765 13.65 7.55 10.86
N LEU A 766 12.51 8.08 10.40
CA LEU A 766 12.28 9.52 10.32
C LEU A 766 12.31 10.20 11.70
N LEU A 767 11.75 9.57 12.75
CA LEU A 767 11.86 10.08 14.13
C LEU A 767 13.29 10.06 14.65
N GLU A 768 14.04 9.00 14.35
CA GLU A 768 15.47 8.86 14.69
C GLU A 768 16.28 9.99 14.03
N TYR A 769 16.02 10.25 12.74
CA TYR A 769 16.64 11.33 11.97
C TYR A 769 16.12 12.74 12.31
N LYS A 770 15.32 12.87 13.38
CA LYS A 770 14.74 14.13 13.87
C LYS A 770 13.85 14.86 12.85
N ASN A 771 13.12 14.10 12.04
CA ASN A 771 12.13 14.62 11.10
C ASN A 771 10.68 14.16 11.46
N PRO A 772 10.12 14.65 12.58
CA PRO A 772 8.83 14.18 13.07
C PRO A 772 7.65 14.61 12.17
N LYS A 773 7.79 15.68 11.38
CA LYS A 773 6.74 16.12 10.46
C LYS A 773 6.45 15.10 9.37
N LEU A 774 7.48 14.58 8.71
CA LEU A 774 7.30 13.51 7.73
C LEU A 774 6.84 12.21 8.39
N ALA A 775 7.36 11.90 9.59
CA ALA A 775 6.92 10.72 10.35
C ALA A 775 5.42 10.77 10.67
N ILE A 776 4.89 11.93 11.07
CA ILE A 776 3.45 12.12 11.31
C ILE A 776 2.63 11.79 10.07
N LEU A 777 3.01 12.28 8.88
CA LEU A 777 2.28 11.98 7.64
C LEU A 777 2.23 10.47 7.36
N ILE A 778 3.35 9.78 7.59
CA ILE A 778 3.43 8.32 7.42
C ILE A 778 2.59 7.59 8.46
N PHE A 779 2.65 7.96 9.74
CA PHE A 779 1.85 7.31 10.79
C PHE A 779 0.36 7.61 10.67
N GLN A 780 -0.05 8.75 10.11
CA GLN A 780 -1.44 9.00 9.74
C GLN A 780 -1.91 8.01 8.65
N LYS A 781 -1.06 7.72 7.66
CA LYS A 781 -1.35 6.72 6.62
C LYS A 781 -1.42 5.30 7.22
N VAL A 782 -0.46 4.93 8.06
CA VAL A 782 -0.48 3.64 8.79
C VAL A 782 -1.76 3.52 9.63
N LEU A 783 -2.15 4.58 10.35
CA LEU A 783 -3.37 4.60 11.14
C LEU A 783 -4.62 4.38 10.28
N LYS A 784 -4.73 5.05 9.12
CA LYS A 784 -5.85 4.82 8.18
C LYS A 784 -5.89 3.38 7.66
N MET A 785 -4.72 2.74 7.52
CA MET A 785 -4.61 1.37 7.02
C MET A 785 -4.80 0.29 8.10
N ARG A 786 -4.52 0.63 9.37
CA ARG A 786 -4.40 -0.31 10.51
C ARG A 786 -5.01 0.29 11.78
N GLU A 787 -6.24 0.79 11.69
CA GLU A 787 -6.95 1.39 12.82
C GLU A 787 -7.44 0.35 13.85
N GLU A 788 -7.39 -0.94 13.51
CA GLU A 788 -7.61 -2.06 14.42
C GLU A 788 -6.41 -2.35 15.35
N GLU A 789 -5.24 -1.75 15.08
CA GLU A 789 -4.01 -1.97 15.83
C GLU A 789 -3.76 -0.77 16.79
N PRO A 790 -3.71 -0.98 18.12
CA PRO A 790 -3.44 0.11 19.07
C PRO A 790 -2.08 0.76 18.83
N GLN A 791 -1.11 -0.01 18.32
CA GLN A 791 0.21 0.46 17.95
C GLN A 791 0.16 1.62 16.94
N SER A 792 -0.79 1.63 15.99
CA SER A 792 -0.95 2.71 15.02
C SER A 792 -1.27 4.06 15.68
N PHE A 793 -2.10 4.05 16.73
CA PHE A 793 -2.40 5.26 17.50
C PHE A 793 -1.22 5.67 18.36
N ARG A 794 -0.53 4.69 18.98
CA ARG A 794 0.66 4.94 19.80
C ARG A 794 1.78 5.59 18.98
N ASP A 795 2.10 5.03 17.81
CA ASP A 795 3.11 5.56 16.90
C ASP A 795 2.85 7.01 16.51
N LEU A 796 1.61 7.31 16.08
CA LEU A 796 1.20 8.67 15.73
C LEU A 796 1.27 9.62 16.94
N GLY A 797 0.80 9.16 18.10
CA GLY A 797 0.83 9.94 19.34
C GLY A 797 2.24 10.33 19.76
N LEU A 798 3.18 9.39 19.70
CA LEU A 798 4.60 9.65 20.02
C LEU A 798 5.26 10.56 18.98
N ALA A 799 4.95 10.41 17.69
CA ALA A 799 5.44 11.30 16.65
C ALA A 799 4.93 12.75 16.84
N LEU A 800 3.64 12.91 17.17
CA LEU A 800 3.04 14.20 17.51
C LEU A 800 3.70 14.83 18.74
N ALA A 801 4.02 14.04 19.77
CA ALA A 801 4.72 14.53 20.95
C ALA A 801 6.13 15.03 20.62
N GLN A 802 6.85 14.33 19.73
CA GLN A 802 8.19 14.74 19.28
C GLN A 802 8.16 16.02 18.43
N ASP A 803 7.08 16.24 17.65
CA ASP A 803 6.80 17.51 16.95
C ASP A 803 6.22 18.61 17.87
N LYS A 804 6.11 18.33 19.19
CA LYS A 804 5.58 19.25 20.22
C LYS A 804 4.09 19.57 20.10
N GLN A 805 3.32 18.76 19.35
CA GLN A 805 1.86 18.86 19.27
C GLN A 805 1.20 18.13 20.44
N TYR A 806 1.52 18.51 21.68
CA TYR A 806 1.21 17.75 22.89
C TYR A 806 -0.28 17.47 23.11
N ASN A 807 -1.17 18.41 22.81
CA ASN A 807 -2.61 18.18 22.96
C ASN A 807 -3.12 17.08 22.02
N LYS A 808 -2.73 17.14 20.74
CA LYS A 808 -3.09 16.10 19.77
C LYS A 808 -2.43 14.76 20.10
N ALA A 809 -1.20 14.79 20.60
CA ALA A 809 -0.49 13.61 21.05
C ALA A 809 -1.26 12.87 22.16
N VAL A 810 -1.65 13.61 23.21
CA VAL A 810 -2.41 13.04 24.34
C VAL A 810 -3.81 12.59 23.91
N GLU A 811 -4.52 13.35 23.07
CA GLU A 811 -5.81 12.93 22.51
C GLU A 811 -5.68 11.63 21.69
N THR A 812 -4.59 11.48 20.92
CA THR A 812 -4.34 10.30 20.09
C THR A 812 -3.93 9.08 20.92
N LEU A 813 -3.01 9.25 21.88
CA LEU A 813 -2.60 8.20 22.81
C LEU A 813 -3.78 7.73 23.68
N TYR A 814 -4.65 8.64 24.10
CA TYR A 814 -5.78 8.28 24.96
C TYR A 814 -6.80 7.39 24.23
N LYS A 815 -6.84 7.41 22.89
CA LYS A 815 -7.63 6.42 22.14
C LYS A 815 -7.16 4.98 22.39
N VAL A 816 -5.85 4.77 22.57
CA VAL A 816 -5.29 3.46 22.98
C VAL A 816 -5.89 3.03 24.32
N VAL A 817 -6.09 3.96 25.25
CA VAL A 817 -6.64 3.67 26.58
C VAL A 817 -8.14 3.39 26.56
N THR A 818 -8.90 4.08 25.67
CA THR A 818 -10.37 4.08 25.71
C THR A 818 -11.05 3.11 24.75
N GLU A 819 -10.37 2.69 23.68
CA GLU A 819 -10.95 1.76 22.70
C GLU A 819 -10.80 0.30 23.13
N VAL A 820 -11.63 -0.57 22.55
CA VAL A 820 -11.62 -2.00 22.82
C VAL A 820 -10.76 -2.70 21.78
N TRP A 821 -9.63 -3.26 22.22
CA TRP A 821 -8.68 -3.98 21.36
C TRP A 821 -8.89 -5.49 21.44
N ASN A 822 -8.35 -6.21 20.46
CA ASN A 822 -8.23 -7.67 20.55
C ASN A 822 -7.37 -8.04 21.78
N SER A 823 -7.71 -9.12 22.47
CA SER A 823 -7.03 -9.57 23.70
C SER A 823 -5.53 -9.79 23.54
N ARG A 824 -5.04 -10.03 22.33
CA ARG A 824 -3.61 -10.12 22.01
C ARG A 824 -2.80 -8.84 22.28
N PHE A 825 -3.46 -7.71 22.51
CA PHE A 825 -2.84 -6.42 22.84
C PHE A 825 -2.99 -6.03 24.32
N TYR A 826 -3.38 -6.97 25.17
CA TYR A 826 -3.66 -6.71 26.57
C TYR A 826 -2.48 -6.09 27.34
N GLY A 827 -2.66 -4.86 27.87
CA GLY A 827 -1.68 -4.17 28.70
C GLY A 827 -1.04 -2.96 28.04
N ILE A 828 -1.18 -2.80 26.72
CA ILE A 828 -0.67 -1.62 25.99
C ILE A 828 -1.30 -0.31 26.50
N GLU A 829 -2.50 -0.37 27.08
CA GLU A 829 -3.23 0.77 27.62
C GLU A 829 -2.48 1.42 28.78
N LEU A 830 -1.87 0.63 29.67
CA LEU A 830 -1.09 1.16 30.79
C LEU A 830 0.18 1.87 30.28
N ILE A 831 0.84 1.29 29.27
CA ILE A 831 2.05 1.87 28.66
C ILE A 831 1.71 3.21 27.98
N ALA A 832 0.62 3.25 27.21
CA ALA A 832 0.13 4.50 26.62
C ALA A 832 -0.24 5.53 27.70
N MET A 833 -0.84 5.10 28.81
CA MET A 833 -1.15 5.98 29.94
C MET A 833 0.11 6.52 30.64
N ASN A 834 1.16 5.71 30.77
CA ASN A 834 2.48 6.14 31.27
C ASN A 834 3.12 7.20 30.35
N GLU A 835 2.89 7.12 29.04
CA GLU A 835 3.35 8.10 28.06
C GLU A 835 2.55 9.40 28.13
N ILE A 836 1.22 9.31 28.27
CA ILE A 836 0.35 10.47 28.50
C ILE A 836 0.77 11.20 29.78
N ASN A 837 0.92 10.48 30.89
CA ASN A 837 1.31 11.06 32.17
C ASN A 837 2.68 11.75 32.07
N ASN A 838 3.65 11.17 31.37
CA ASN A 838 4.93 11.82 31.13
C ASN A 838 4.79 13.15 30.36
N ILE A 839 3.98 13.19 29.29
CA ILE A 839 3.73 14.42 28.54
C ILE A 839 3.07 15.47 29.45
N VAL A 840 2.04 15.08 30.21
CA VAL A 840 1.30 15.98 31.12
C VAL A 840 2.20 16.55 32.20
N ASN A 841 3.10 15.74 32.78
CA ASN A 841 3.95 16.16 33.90
C ASN A 841 5.16 16.99 33.47
N THR A 842 5.64 16.80 32.24
CA THR A 842 6.86 17.46 31.76
C THR A 842 6.57 18.71 30.91
N GLN A 843 5.37 18.81 30.32
CA GLN A 843 4.99 19.89 29.42
C GLN A 843 3.93 20.82 30.02
N LYS A 844 3.84 22.05 29.49
CA LYS A 844 2.85 23.05 29.94
C LYS A 844 1.64 23.07 29.00
N ASN A 845 0.48 23.49 29.52
CA ASN A 845 -0.77 23.73 28.75
C ASN A 845 -1.33 22.50 28.02
N VAL A 846 -1.11 21.30 28.57
CA VAL A 846 -1.70 20.06 28.07
C VAL A 846 -3.13 19.93 28.60
N LYS A 847 -4.10 19.75 27.71
CA LYS A 847 -5.52 19.55 28.04
C LYS A 847 -5.72 18.11 28.53
N THR A 848 -6.30 17.96 29.72
CA THR A 848 -6.55 16.66 30.35
C THR A 848 -8.00 16.47 30.80
N SER A 849 -8.89 17.43 30.50
CA SER A 849 -10.28 17.42 30.97
C SER A 849 -11.11 16.23 30.48
N PHE A 850 -10.67 15.57 29.40
CA PHE A 850 -11.30 14.38 28.83
C PHE A 850 -10.75 13.05 29.39
N ILE A 851 -9.70 13.11 30.23
CA ILE A 851 -9.06 11.95 30.84
C ILE A 851 -9.68 11.69 32.20
N ASP A 852 -9.92 10.41 32.54
CA ASP A 852 -10.33 10.05 33.90
C ASP A 852 -9.24 10.48 34.89
N LYS A 853 -9.60 11.34 35.85
CA LYS A 853 -8.66 11.92 36.82
C LYS A 853 -7.91 10.86 37.64
N ARG A 854 -8.48 9.65 37.81
CA ARG A 854 -7.84 8.55 38.54
C ARG A 854 -6.60 8.01 37.83
N LEU A 855 -6.54 8.16 36.50
CA LEU A 855 -5.42 7.72 35.66
C LEU A 855 -4.28 8.75 35.56
N LEU A 856 -4.53 10.00 35.95
CA LEU A 856 -3.51 11.05 35.94
C LEU A 856 -2.56 10.87 37.13
N LYS A 857 -1.36 10.36 36.85
CA LYS A 857 -0.32 10.06 37.84
C LYS A 857 0.93 10.87 37.61
N ASN A 858 1.67 11.16 38.69
CA ASN A 858 3.01 11.71 38.65
C ASN A 858 3.96 10.77 39.41
N GLU A 859 4.42 9.74 38.70
CA GLU A 859 5.18 8.62 39.24
C GLU A 859 6.49 8.47 38.44
N PRO A 860 7.45 9.41 38.60
CA PRO A 860 8.71 9.33 37.88
C PRO A 860 9.52 8.10 38.31
N VAL A 861 10.33 7.59 37.39
CA VAL A 861 11.23 6.46 37.62
C VAL A 861 12.65 6.76 37.15
N ASP A 862 13.62 6.19 37.85
CA ASP A 862 15.04 6.35 37.52
C ASP A 862 15.36 5.78 36.13
N VAL A 863 14.80 4.62 35.78
CA VAL A 863 15.02 3.96 34.49
C VAL A 863 13.71 3.39 33.92
N ARG A 864 13.52 3.56 32.61
CA ARG A 864 12.48 2.89 31.81
C ARG A 864 13.09 2.38 30.50
N VAL A 865 12.75 1.16 30.10
CA VAL A 865 13.13 0.56 28.82
C VAL A 865 11.86 0.12 28.10
N VAL A 866 11.71 0.48 26.83
CA VAL A 866 10.56 0.08 26.02
C VAL A 866 11.05 -0.63 24.77
N LEU A 867 10.63 -1.87 24.58
CA LEU A 867 10.86 -2.67 23.38
C LEU A 867 9.63 -2.59 22.48
N THR A 868 9.84 -2.29 21.21
CA THR A 868 8.80 -2.29 20.15
C THR A 868 9.33 -3.05 18.94
N TRP A 869 8.47 -3.64 18.12
CA TRP A 869 8.87 -4.30 16.88
C TRP A 869 7.87 -4.02 15.76
N ASP A 870 8.27 -4.30 14.52
CA ASP A 870 7.54 -3.91 13.33
C ASP A 870 6.62 -5.00 12.75
N THR A 871 6.51 -6.17 13.38
CA THR A 871 5.71 -7.32 12.93
C THR A 871 4.60 -7.74 13.90
N ASP A 872 3.45 -8.13 13.35
CA ASP A 872 2.26 -8.52 14.15
C ASP A 872 2.29 -9.96 14.70
N SER A 873 3.17 -10.83 14.18
CA SER A 873 3.21 -12.26 14.52
C SER A 873 4.59 -12.70 15.00
N SER A 874 5.22 -11.84 15.78
CA SER A 874 6.52 -12.11 16.39
C SER A 874 6.40 -12.19 17.90
N ASP A 875 7.21 -13.07 18.45
CA ASP A 875 7.29 -13.37 19.86
C ASP A 875 8.67 -12.93 20.36
N MET A 876 8.66 -11.88 21.19
CA MET A 876 9.86 -11.18 21.65
C MET A 876 9.75 -10.82 23.13
N ASP A 877 10.73 -11.26 23.92
CA ASP A 877 10.83 -10.86 25.33
C ASP A 877 11.96 -9.86 25.52
N LEU A 878 11.67 -8.81 26.28
CA LEU A 878 12.65 -7.90 26.85
C LEU A 878 13.23 -8.51 28.13
N TRP A 879 14.54 -8.68 28.17
CA TRP A 879 15.26 -9.13 29.37
C TRP A 879 16.15 -8.00 29.89
N VAL A 880 15.97 -7.66 31.17
CA VAL A 880 16.81 -6.66 31.83
C VAL A 880 17.49 -7.29 33.04
N THR A 881 18.81 -7.41 33.00
CA THR A 881 19.61 -7.91 34.13
C THR A 881 20.21 -6.76 34.90
N ASP A 882 20.01 -6.75 36.21
CA ASP A 882 20.46 -5.68 37.09
C ASP A 882 21.95 -5.83 37.51
N PRO A 883 22.53 -4.82 38.19
CA PRO A 883 23.91 -4.88 38.69
C PRO A 883 24.21 -6.02 39.69
N LYS A 884 23.18 -6.63 40.28
CA LYS A 884 23.28 -7.76 41.22
C LYS A 884 23.09 -9.12 40.53
N LYS A 885 22.96 -9.11 39.19
CA LYS A 885 22.77 -10.29 38.33
C LYS A 885 21.40 -10.94 38.48
N GLU A 886 20.41 -10.21 38.98
CA GLU A 886 19.02 -10.62 38.92
C GLU A 886 18.43 -10.21 37.56
N LYS A 887 17.77 -11.15 36.87
CA LYS A 887 17.15 -10.93 35.56
C LYS A 887 15.65 -10.71 35.72
N CYS A 888 15.14 -9.61 35.17
CA CYS A 888 13.72 -9.32 35.00
C CYS A 888 13.27 -9.70 33.58
N TYR A 889 12.22 -10.51 33.47
CA TYR A 889 11.63 -11.04 32.22
C TYR A 889 10.25 -11.66 32.52
N TYR A 890 9.53 -12.20 31.53
CA TYR A 890 8.14 -12.66 31.68
C TYR A 890 7.89 -13.63 32.87
N SER A 891 8.87 -14.49 33.22
CA SER A 891 8.73 -15.43 34.34
C SER A 891 9.29 -14.90 35.67
N ASN A 892 9.99 -13.76 35.68
CA ASN A 892 10.42 -13.03 36.88
C ASN A 892 10.08 -11.54 36.66
N ASP A 893 8.80 -11.23 36.80
CA ASP A 893 8.21 -9.95 36.40
C ASP A 893 8.43 -8.82 37.41
N LEU A 894 8.88 -9.15 38.63
CA LEU A 894 9.26 -8.22 39.69
C LEU A 894 10.53 -8.71 40.42
N THR A 895 11.61 -7.94 40.27
CA THR A 895 12.90 -8.21 40.92
C THR A 895 12.95 -7.80 42.39
N GLU A 896 13.89 -8.35 43.16
CA GLU A 896 14.15 -8.01 44.58
C GLU A 896 14.35 -6.50 44.79
N TYR A 897 15.03 -5.84 43.84
CA TYR A 897 15.32 -4.40 43.87
C TYR A 897 14.21 -3.52 43.27
N GLY A 898 13.07 -4.13 42.92
CA GLY A 898 11.87 -3.41 42.49
C GLY A 898 11.85 -3.01 41.02
N GLY A 899 12.71 -3.58 40.18
CA GLY A 899 12.53 -3.54 38.74
C GLY A 899 11.36 -4.43 38.32
N LYS A 900 10.45 -3.91 37.50
CA LYS A 900 9.27 -4.62 36.99
C LYS A 900 9.24 -4.64 35.47
N ILE A 901 8.56 -5.62 34.88
CA ILE A 901 8.26 -5.68 33.45
C ILE A 901 6.74 -5.71 33.19
N SER A 902 6.31 -5.30 31.99
CA SER A 902 4.93 -5.41 31.54
C SER A 902 4.51 -6.85 31.28
N ASN A 903 3.24 -7.04 30.93
CA ASN A 903 2.73 -8.32 30.42
C ASN A 903 3.54 -8.77 29.19
N ASP A 904 3.59 -10.09 29.01
CA ASP A 904 4.17 -10.77 27.85
C ASP A 904 3.23 -10.70 26.63
N PHE A 905 3.77 -10.26 25.49
CA PHE A 905 3.04 -10.11 24.23
C PHE A 905 3.43 -11.19 23.22
N THR A 906 2.72 -12.32 23.24
CA THR A 906 3.05 -13.51 22.43
C THR A 906 2.41 -13.56 21.03
N GLY A 907 1.47 -12.65 20.71
CA GLY A 907 0.58 -12.80 19.54
C GLY A 907 0.25 -11.51 18.77
N GLY A 908 1.05 -10.45 18.96
CA GLY A 908 0.82 -9.13 18.38
C GLY A 908 2.07 -8.26 18.28
N TYR A 909 1.88 -6.98 17.96
CA TYR A 909 2.90 -5.97 18.21
C TYR A 909 3.09 -5.80 19.72
N GLY A 910 4.33 -5.56 20.13
CA GLY A 910 4.64 -5.00 21.45
C GLY A 910 4.00 -3.61 21.63
N PRO A 911 4.25 -2.93 22.75
CA PRO A 911 5.53 -2.93 23.41
C PRO A 911 5.63 -3.78 24.68
N GLU A 912 6.86 -4.20 25.00
CA GLU A 912 7.22 -4.56 26.37
C GLU A 912 7.91 -3.41 27.10
N GLU A 913 7.59 -3.21 28.37
CA GLU A 913 8.08 -2.09 29.18
C GLU A 913 8.72 -2.59 30.48
N PHE A 914 10.00 -2.27 30.70
CA PHE A 914 10.67 -2.41 31.99
C PHE A 914 10.74 -1.05 32.69
N MET A 915 10.49 -1.03 34.01
CA MET A 915 10.64 0.17 34.84
C MET A 915 11.29 -0.16 36.18
N ILE A 916 12.12 0.75 36.70
CA ILE A 916 12.63 0.70 38.07
C ILE A 916 12.61 2.09 38.69
N ARG A 917 11.86 2.25 39.79
CA ARG A 917 11.68 3.55 40.46
C ARG A 917 13.00 4.08 41.01
N LYS A 918 13.73 3.27 41.76
CA LYS A 918 15.01 3.63 42.40
C LYS A 918 16.08 2.65 41.91
N ALA A 919 16.75 2.99 40.81
CA ALA A 919 17.80 2.14 40.29
C ALA A 919 19.01 2.09 41.23
N ILE A 920 19.64 0.92 41.31
CA ILE A 920 20.89 0.72 42.04
C ILE A 920 22.07 1.13 41.15
N ASP A 921 23.14 1.63 41.77
CA ASP A 921 24.33 2.04 41.01
C ASP A 921 24.99 0.81 40.40
N GLY A 922 25.30 0.87 39.10
CA GLY A 922 26.00 -0.19 38.40
C GLY A 922 25.56 -0.37 36.95
N GLN A 923 26.02 -1.46 36.36
CA GLN A 923 25.72 -1.82 34.98
C GLN A 923 24.47 -2.69 34.91
N TYR A 924 23.53 -2.27 34.08
CA TYR A 924 22.38 -3.07 33.66
C TYR A 924 22.63 -3.59 32.25
N GLU A 925 22.25 -4.85 32.02
CA GLU A 925 22.40 -5.54 30.73
C GLU A 925 21.02 -5.72 30.10
N ILE A 926 20.86 -5.29 28.85
CA ILE A 926 19.60 -5.39 28.11
C ILE A 926 19.77 -6.41 27.00
N GLN A 927 18.94 -7.45 27.04
CA GLN A 927 18.87 -8.50 26.03
C GLN A 927 17.45 -8.59 25.49
N VAL A 928 17.30 -9.07 24.26
CA VAL A 928 15.99 -9.41 23.70
C VAL A 928 16.03 -10.86 23.26
N GLN A 929 15.09 -11.66 23.76
CA GLN A 929 14.91 -13.03 23.30
C GLN A 929 13.90 -13.04 22.16
N TYR A 930 14.32 -13.47 20.97
CA TYR A 930 13.44 -13.57 19.81
C TYR A 930 13.13 -15.05 19.53
N TYR A 931 11.93 -15.51 19.90
CA TYR A 931 11.54 -16.91 19.68
C TYR A 931 11.24 -17.21 18.21
N GLY A 932 10.77 -16.21 17.47
CA GLY A 932 10.57 -16.29 16.04
C GLY A 932 9.42 -15.42 15.54
N ASN A 933 9.29 -15.38 14.22
CA ASN A 933 8.15 -14.81 13.53
C ASN A 933 7.37 -15.96 12.89
N TYR A 934 6.11 -16.11 13.30
CA TYR A 934 5.21 -17.14 12.76
C TYR A 934 4.44 -16.63 11.54
N SER A 935 4.68 -15.38 11.12
CA SER A 935 4.14 -14.84 9.88
C SER A 935 4.74 -15.55 8.68
N GLN A 936 3.88 -16.08 7.81
CA GLN A 936 4.30 -16.53 6.49
C GLN A 936 4.66 -15.36 5.56
N LYS A 937 4.36 -14.11 5.96
CA LYS A 937 4.53 -12.85 5.21
C LYS A 937 5.73 -12.02 5.66
N GLN A 938 6.89 -12.66 5.84
CA GLN A 938 8.10 -11.95 6.26
C GLN A 938 8.77 -11.22 5.08
N LEU A 939 8.35 -9.97 4.82
CA LEU A 939 8.84 -9.14 3.71
C LEU A 939 10.29 -8.67 3.89
N PHE A 940 10.76 -8.56 5.12
CA PHE A 940 12.13 -8.20 5.48
C PHE A 940 12.47 -8.73 6.90
N PRO A 941 13.75 -8.78 7.29
CA PRO A 941 14.15 -9.19 8.64
C PRO A 941 13.44 -8.35 9.70
N VAL A 942 12.92 -8.97 10.76
CA VAL A 942 12.15 -8.25 11.77
C VAL A 942 13.01 -7.14 12.38
N SER A 943 12.47 -5.93 12.52
CA SER A 943 13.18 -4.86 13.23
C SER A 943 12.56 -4.64 14.60
N LEU A 944 13.43 -4.55 15.60
CA LEU A 944 13.06 -4.06 16.92
C LEU A 944 13.61 -2.67 17.15
N ARG A 945 12.89 -1.88 17.93
CA ARG A 945 13.27 -0.57 18.43
C ARG A 945 13.24 -0.61 19.94
N LEU A 946 14.36 -0.26 20.55
CA LEU A 946 14.51 -0.15 21.98
C LEU A 946 14.66 1.33 22.36
N GLU A 947 13.80 1.82 23.25
CA GLU A 947 13.86 3.17 23.81
C GLU A 947 14.28 3.10 25.28
N PHE A 948 15.39 3.75 25.59
CA PHE A 948 15.95 3.81 26.93
C PHE A 948 15.77 5.21 27.52
N PHE A 949 15.20 5.27 28.72
CA PHE A 949 14.98 6.53 29.44
C PHE A 949 15.64 6.52 30.81
N THR A 950 16.27 7.64 31.17
CA THR A 950 16.70 7.91 32.55
C THR A 950 15.96 9.11 33.11
N ASN A 951 15.61 9.06 34.39
CA ASN A 951 14.76 10.06 35.05
C ASN A 951 13.43 10.25 34.30
N TYR A 952 12.81 9.16 33.85
CA TYR A 952 11.56 9.21 33.10
C TYR A 952 10.43 9.85 33.93
N GLY A 953 9.60 10.68 33.31
CA GLY A 953 8.54 11.41 34.02
C GLY A 953 9.00 12.71 34.68
N SER A 954 10.27 13.09 34.55
CA SER A 954 10.85 14.31 35.14
C SER A 954 11.34 15.30 34.07
N ARG A 955 11.58 16.57 34.45
CA ARG A 955 12.11 17.60 33.53
C ARG A 955 13.55 17.32 33.06
N ASN A 956 14.31 16.52 33.80
CA ASN A 956 15.67 16.10 33.47
C ASN A 956 15.71 14.71 32.82
N GLN A 957 14.57 14.24 32.30
CA GLN A 957 14.50 13.02 31.49
C GLN A 957 15.53 13.07 30.34
N LYS A 958 16.24 11.96 30.15
CA LYS A 958 17.03 11.72 28.94
C LYS A 958 16.50 10.49 28.24
N LYS A 959 16.48 10.53 26.91
CA LYS A 959 16.08 9.43 26.03
C LYS A 959 17.25 9.06 25.13
N GLN A 960 17.49 7.77 24.98
CA GLN A 960 18.29 7.19 23.92
C GLN A 960 17.48 6.09 23.23
N GLU A 961 17.80 5.80 21.97
CA GLU A 961 17.09 4.78 21.20
C GLU A 961 18.05 4.06 20.27
N VAL A 962 17.75 2.78 20.00
CA VAL A 962 18.44 1.96 19.00
C VAL A 962 17.43 1.12 18.23
N VAL A 963 17.68 0.91 16.95
CA VAL A 963 16.91 0.02 16.09
C VAL A 963 17.83 -1.10 15.63
N ILE A 964 17.41 -2.35 15.80
CA ILE A 964 18.17 -3.56 15.46
C ILE A 964 17.33 -4.41 14.53
N ARG A 965 17.95 -4.99 13.49
CA ARG A 965 17.29 -5.97 12.62
C ARG A 965 17.75 -7.37 12.99
N LEU A 966 16.80 -8.29 13.07
CA LEU A 966 17.06 -9.66 13.51
C LEU A 966 17.27 -10.58 12.31
N THR A 967 18.36 -11.33 12.30
CA THR A 967 18.75 -12.18 11.17
C THR A 967 18.35 -13.66 11.33
N ASN A 968 18.25 -14.17 12.57
CA ASN A 968 17.98 -15.58 12.86
C ASN A 968 16.82 -15.74 13.87
N ASN A 969 16.08 -16.84 13.78
CA ASN A 969 15.06 -17.20 14.77
C ASN A 969 15.69 -17.89 15.98
N LYS A 970 15.13 -17.69 17.18
CA LYS A 970 15.57 -18.28 18.46
C LYS A 970 16.95 -17.80 18.94
N GLU A 971 17.18 -16.50 18.90
CA GLU A 971 18.43 -15.88 19.36
C GLU A 971 18.19 -14.96 20.55
N VAL A 972 19.08 -15.03 21.56
CA VAL A 972 19.21 -14.00 22.60
C VAL A 972 20.13 -12.92 22.03
N ILE A 973 19.60 -11.72 21.88
CA ILE A 973 20.33 -10.62 21.25
C ILE A 973 20.78 -9.64 22.34
N ASP A 974 22.09 -9.47 22.48
CA ASP A 974 22.67 -8.45 23.34
C ASP A 974 22.50 -7.06 22.69
N VAL A 975 21.52 -6.29 23.19
CA VAL A 975 21.18 -4.98 22.62
C VAL A 975 22.11 -3.88 23.16
N GLY A 976 22.49 -3.97 24.43
CA GLY A 976 23.41 -3.02 25.01
C GLY A 976 23.50 -3.08 26.53
N LYS A 977 24.29 -2.16 27.07
CA LYS A 977 24.54 -2.01 28.51
C LYS A 977 24.44 -0.55 28.90
N PHE A 978 23.90 -0.27 30.07
CA PHE A 978 23.92 1.08 30.63
C PHE A 978 24.47 1.10 32.04
N ILE A 979 25.27 2.11 32.33
CA ILE A 979 25.80 2.36 33.67
C ILE A 979 24.96 3.45 34.30
N TYR A 980 24.13 3.08 35.27
CA TYR A 980 23.40 4.03 36.09
C TYR A 980 24.25 4.41 37.31
N LYS A 981 24.31 5.71 37.61
CA LYS A 981 25.02 6.25 38.76
C LYS A 981 24.31 7.51 39.27
N LYS A 982 23.90 7.51 40.53
CA LYS A 982 23.19 8.63 41.18
C LYS A 982 24.03 9.89 41.40
#